data_AF-A0A4S4M080-F1
#
_entry.id   AF-A0A4S4M080-F1
#
_cell.length_a   1.000
_cell.length_b   1.000
_cell.length_c   1.000
_cell.angle_alpha   90.00
_cell.angle_beta   90.00
_cell.angle_gamma   90.00
#
_symmetry.space_group_name_H-M   'P 1'
#
loop_
_entity.id
_entity.type
_entity.pdbx_description
1 polymer ?
#
loop_
_entity_poly.entity_id
_entity_poly.type
_entity_poly.pdbx_seq_one_letter_code
_entity_poly.pdbx_strand_id
1 'polypeptide(L)'
;MPQKLPTRKIGATDVSAIGYGAMGIAIAYGDVGSDEERFKVLDAVYKSGCTNWDTADIYGDSEELIGKWQVSPPRHACLPFLTHICRFKRTGKRNEIFLATKFGFYPPTGKPVDGSPEYARKCFERSLQRLGTDHIDLFYLHRTEIDQQKSVAAMAEFVKAGKLKYIGLSEVSEAALRRAHAVHPISALQVEYSPFTLDIEDPKIGLLKAARELGVTIIAYSPLGRGLLTGRYRSPDDFEENDFRRTIPRFAKENFPNILKLVDDLKQIGEKHSATPAQVTLAWLLGQGEDVIPIPGTQKIKYVEENLGALKIKLTPEELKAIREAAERSDAAVESRYSSEVELLCDIVGGISSQRDLLNVRAANKVFHLLATPRAFRTVRVKNLIKSANSFKCIVTSKALMPFIKEVRFRDNYTDEDGDMIGGESTLRDVSICGGQRERRRWGTHPSYSKLDTLVLNLYPDFLEEASYEILEPSDSLKLQLAIFKALSTNSDTLSLTSLTINNLFAFHNELYDNPSFLQIFSHLSRLHVTVVSNTNTTMDGGAPFEDPFVEFWEKTIPHLILASPAASLASSLAKSLTSLTIHSDQDVGLIPRISFSELTYPVLTSLALQHILFVDNNHDISAAAATGVEDFIVRHGSTLTHLELRFCRILMLDDEGTSRRFWSQIWSRFAHDLKVLVSLHISEEMDESSRAMLHDLDRILRYVILDEGFGYVPIFKPMMDEAKDDLALQALQEVVAARRSSTSRAL
;
A
#
# COMPACT_ATOMS: atom_id res chain seq x y z
N MET A 1 -32.17 -31.51 -31.27
CA MET A 1 -31.83 -30.07 -31.17
C MET A 1 -32.07 -29.64 -29.73
N PRO A 2 -31.27 -28.71 -29.19
CA PRO A 2 -31.45 -28.22 -27.84
C PRO A 2 -32.80 -27.48 -27.72
N GLN A 3 -33.42 -27.49 -26.54
CA GLN A 3 -34.69 -26.80 -26.33
C GLN A 3 -34.55 -25.30 -26.63
N LYS A 4 -35.56 -24.68 -27.26
CA LYS A 4 -35.56 -23.24 -27.51
C LYS A 4 -35.91 -22.50 -26.21
N LEU A 5 -34.96 -21.78 -25.64
CA LEU A 5 -35.15 -20.92 -24.47
C LEU A 5 -35.38 -19.46 -24.90
N PRO A 6 -36.00 -18.63 -24.05
CA PRO A 6 -35.92 -17.18 -24.19
C PRO A 6 -34.48 -16.71 -24.31
N THR A 7 -34.25 -15.72 -25.17
CA THR A 7 -32.93 -15.21 -25.51
C THR A 7 -32.75 -13.75 -25.16
N ARG A 8 -31.52 -13.39 -24.81
CA ARG A 8 -31.05 -12.00 -24.62
C ARG A 8 -29.84 -11.75 -25.52
N LYS A 9 -29.39 -10.50 -25.60
CA LYS A 9 -28.28 -10.12 -26.48
C LYS A 9 -26.98 -9.90 -25.71
N ILE A 10 -25.88 -10.40 -26.27
CA ILE A 10 -24.52 -9.95 -25.99
C ILE A 10 -23.96 -9.41 -27.29
N GLY A 11 -23.72 -8.10 -27.34
CA GLY A 11 -23.51 -7.39 -28.61
C GLY A 11 -24.70 -7.63 -29.54
N ALA A 12 -24.45 -8.18 -30.73
CA ALA A 12 -25.50 -8.52 -31.69
C ALA A 12 -25.97 -9.99 -31.62
N THR A 13 -25.35 -10.83 -30.77
CA THR A 13 -25.63 -12.27 -30.72
C THR A 13 -26.74 -12.59 -29.73
N ASP A 14 -27.74 -13.35 -30.17
CA ASP A 14 -28.73 -13.95 -29.27
C ASP A 14 -28.13 -15.12 -28.51
N VAL A 15 -28.25 -15.08 -27.19
CA VAL A 15 -27.78 -16.10 -26.25
C VAL A 15 -28.93 -16.48 -25.30
N SER A 16 -28.88 -17.65 -24.67
CA SER A 16 -29.90 -18.02 -23.68
C SER A 16 -29.96 -17.00 -22.54
N ALA A 17 -31.18 -16.60 -22.14
CA ALA A 17 -31.40 -15.55 -21.14
C ALA A 17 -30.85 -15.90 -19.74
N ILE A 18 -30.63 -17.19 -19.48
CA ILE A 18 -29.80 -17.70 -18.38
C ILE A 18 -28.64 -18.47 -19.02
N GLY A 19 -27.41 -18.20 -18.56
CA GLY A 19 -26.21 -18.93 -18.97
C GLY A 19 -25.74 -19.94 -17.93
N TYR A 20 -24.62 -20.61 -18.21
CA TYR A 20 -24.01 -21.60 -17.33
C TYR A 20 -22.60 -21.17 -16.90
N GLY A 21 -22.41 -21.03 -15.58
CA GLY A 21 -21.09 -20.75 -15.00
C GLY A 21 -20.32 -22.04 -14.68
N ALA A 22 -19.16 -22.25 -15.32
CA ALA A 22 -18.38 -23.48 -15.26
C ALA A 22 -17.31 -23.52 -14.15
N MET A 23 -17.34 -22.58 -13.19
CA MET A 23 -16.40 -22.61 -12.04
C MET A 23 -16.69 -23.79 -11.10
N GLY A 24 -17.98 -24.02 -10.79
CA GLY A 24 -18.39 -25.05 -9.86
C GLY A 24 -18.02 -26.46 -10.33
N ILE A 25 -18.07 -26.73 -11.64
CA ILE A 25 -17.74 -28.05 -12.21
C ILE A 25 -16.23 -28.36 -12.22
N ALA A 26 -15.37 -27.38 -11.92
CA ALA A 26 -13.93 -27.52 -12.06
C ALA A 26 -13.09 -27.27 -10.80
N ILE A 27 -13.50 -26.36 -9.89
CA ILE A 27 -12.61 -25.97 -8.78
C ILE A 27 -13.31 -25.56 -7.47
N ALA A 28 -14.62 -25.27 -7.46
CA ALA A 28 -15.27 -24.65 -6.31
C ALA A 28 -16.56 -25.37 -5.84
N TYR A 29 -16.89 -25.19 -4.56
CA TYR A 29 -18.13 -25.62 -3.89
C TYR A 29 -18.32 -27.15 -3.78
N GLY A 30 -17.23 -27.87 -3.49
CA GLY A 30 -17.21 -29.32 -3.25
C GLY A 30 -16.17 -30.02 -4.12
N ASP A 31 -16.07 -31.33 -3.96
CA ASP A 31 -15.11 -32.15 -4.71
C ASP A 31 -15.40 -32.13 -6.22
N VAL A 32 -14.32 -32.24 -6.99
CA VAL A 32 -14.39 -32.31 -8.45
C VAL A 32 -14.56 -33.76 -8.87
N GLY A 33 -15.70 -34.07 -9.49
CA GLY A 33 -16.01 -35.42 -9.99
C GLY A 33 -15.17 -35.83 -11.21
N SER A 34 -15.36 -37.08 -11.66
CA SER A 34 -14.69 -37.59 -12.86
C SER A 34 -15.10 -36.83 -14.13
N ASP A 35 -14.23 -36.81 -15.16
CA ASP A 35 -14.55 -36.21 -16.47
C ASP A 35 -15.91 -36.70 -16.99
N GLU A 36 -16.24 -37.99 -16.84
CA GLU A 36 -17.49 -38.55 -17.36
C GLU A 36 -18.75 -38.09 -16.64
N GLU A 37 -18.69 -37.84 -15.34
CA GLU A 37 -19.80 -37.24 -14.59
C GLU A 37 -19.98 -35.78 -14.99
N ARG A 38 -18.87 -35.05 -15.12
CA ARG A 38 -18.87 -33.65 -15.54
C ARG A 38 -19.39 -33.48 -16.97
N PHE A 39 -19.05 -34.40 -17.89
CA PHE A 39 -19.60 -34.41 -19.23
C PHE A 39 -21.11 -34.65 -19.27
N LYS A 40 -21.66 -35.49 -18.38
CA LYS A 40 -23.13 -35.66 -18.28
C LYS A 40 -23.82 -34.36 -17.88
N VAL A 41 -23.19 -33.54 -17.04
CA VAL A 41 -23.69 -32.21 -16.69
C VAL A 41 -23.66 -31.29 -17.90
N LEU A 42 -22.53 -31.20 -18.62
CA LEU A 42 -22.42 -30.39 -19.84
C LEU A 42 -23.42 -30.85 -20.93
N ASP A 43 -23.65 -32.15 -21.07
CA ASP A 43 -24.69 -32.70 -21.95
C ASP A 43 -26.08 -32.24 -21.55
N ALA A 44 -26.40 -32.19 -20.26
CA ALA A 44 -27.68 -31.70 -19.76
C ALA A 44 -27.84 -30.19 -19.98
N VAL A 45 -26.80 -29.40 -19.69
CA VAL A 45 -26.75 -27.95 -19.97
C VAL A 45 -27.03 -27.70 -21.45
N TYR A 46 -26.32 -28.37 -22.35
CA TYR A 46 -26.57 -28.22 -23.79
C TYR A 46 -28.00 -28.67 -24.18
N LYS A 47 -28.43 -29.88 -23.77
CA LYS A 47 -29.75 -30.43 -24.15
C LYS A 47 -30.91 -29.53 -23.71
N SER A 48 -30.78 -28.87 -22.56
CA SER A 48 -31.78 -27.96 -22.02
C SER A 48 -31.91 -26.63 -22.77
N GLY A 49 -31.05 -26.33 -23.75
CA GLY A 49 -31.09 -25.06 -24.48
C GLY A 49 -30.14 -23.98 -23.96
N CYS A 50 -29.42 -24.24 -22.87
CA CYS A 50 -28.46 -23.29 -22.34
C CYS A 50 -27.16 -23.36 -23.15
N THR A 51 -26.97 -22.37 -24.03
CA THR A 51 -25.84 -22.31 -24.98
C THR A 51 -24.86 -21.19 -24.66
N ASN A 52 -25.10 -20.38 -23.63
CA ASN A 52 -24.17 -19.36 -23.13
C ASN A 52 -23.31 -19.93 -22.00
N TRP A 53 -22.07 -20.31 -22.28
CA TRP A 53 -21.19 -20.99 -21.33
C TRP A 53 -20.03 -20.07 -20.93
N ASP A 54 -19.85 -19.89 -19.64
CA ASP A 54 -18.85 -19.00 -19.06
C ASP A 54 -17.82 -19.82 -18.25
N THR A 55 -16.55 -19.76 -18.66
CA THR A 55 -15.39 -20.38 -17.99
C THR A 55 -14.27 -19.35 -17.78
N ALA A 56 -13.10 -19.76 -17.30
CA ALA A 56 -11.91 -18.92 -17.16
C ALA A 56 -10.64 -19.78 -17.09
N ASP A 57 -9.49 -19.19 -17.47
CA ASP A 57 -8.19 -19.86 -17.45
C ASP A 57 -7.69 -20.29 -16.05
N ILE A 58 -8.24 -19.65 -15.01
CA ILE A 58 -7.96 -19.90 -13.59
C ILE A 58 -8.84 -20.99 -12.99
N TYR A 59 -9.91 -21.43 -13.67
CA TYR A 59 -10.86 -22.42 -13.14
C TYR A 59 -10.34 -23.85 -13.28
N GLY A 60 -9.24 -24.19 -12.61
CA GLY A 60 -8.69 -25.55 -12.63
C GLY A 60 -8.51 -26.07 -14.07
N ASP A 61 -9.15 -27.20 -14.37
CA ASP A 61 -9.17 -27.82 -15.70
C ASP A 61 -10.42 -27.49 -16.53
N SER A 62 -11.17 -26.42 -16.21
CA SER A 62 -12.47 -26.12 -16.84
C SER A 62 -12.37 -25.91 -18.36
N GLU A 63 -11.35 -25.20 -18.83
CA GLU A 63 -11.12 -25.00 -20.27
C GLU A 63 -10.75 -26.32 -20.95
N GLU A 64 -9.87 -27.12 -20.35
CA GLU A 64 -9.51 -28.45 -20.86
C GLU A 64 -10.71 -29.40 -20.86
N LEU A 65 -11.53 -29.38 -19.81
CA LEU A 65 -12.74 -30.19 -19.70
C LEU A 65 -13.75 -29.82 -20.79
N ILE A 66 -14.04 -28.53 -20.98
CA ILE A 66 -14.92 -28.07 -22.06
C ILE A 66 -14.31 -28.44 -23.42
N GLY A 67 -13.00 -28.30 -23.59
CA GLY A 67 -12.29 -28.71 -24.82
C GLY A 67 -12.39 -30.22 -25.09
N LYS A 68 -12.21 -31.07 -24.08
CA LYS A 68 -12.41 -32.53 -24.17
C LYS A 68 -13.86 -32.90 -24.45
N TRP A 69 -14.83 -32.18 -23.86
CA TRP A 69 -16.24 -32.37 -24.21
C TRP A 69 -16.51 -32.03 -25.68
N GLN A 70 -15.75 -31.09 -26.25
CA GLN A 70 -15.76 -30.82 -27.68
C GLN A 70 -15.00 -31.89 -28.49
N VAL A 71 -13.92 -32.50 -27.96
CA VAL A 71 -12.92 -33.32 -28.69
C VAL A 71 -12.53 -34.63 -27.94
N SER A 72 -12.82 -35.82 -28.53
CA SER A 72 -12.14 -37.17 -28.39
C SER A 72 -13.01 -38.38 -27.89
N PRO A 73 -12.56 -39.66 -28.04
CA PRO A 73 -12.63 -40.57 -29.21
C PRO A 73 -13.72 -41.69 -29.11
N PRO A 74 -14.08 -42.40 -30.20
CA PRO A 74 -15.04 -43.51 -30.15
C PRO A 74 -14.46 -44.77 -29.50
N ARG A 75 -15.32 -45.55 -28.84
CA ARG A 75 -15.02 -46.73 -28.00
C ARG A 75 -14.37 -47.94 -28.71
N HIS A 76 -13.92 -47.84 -29.96
CA HIS A 76 -13.49 -49.01 -30.76
C HIS A 76 -12.21 -48.84 -31.60
N ALA A 77 -11.27 -47.96 -31.24
CA ALA A 77 -9.98 -47.88 -31.95
C ALA A 77 -8.79 -48.07 -31.00
N CYS A 78 -8.34 -49.33 -30.88
CA CYS A 78 -6.99 -49.66 -30.41
C CYS A 78 -5.98 -49.31 -31.51
N LEU A 79 -5.17 -48.26 -31.33
CA LEU A 79 -3.81 -48.14 -31.90
C LEU A 79 -3.09 -46.90 -31.31
N PRO A 80 -1.93 -47.03 -30.63
CA PRO A 80 -1.38 -45.96 -29.79
C PRO A 80 -0.51 -44.89 -30.48
N PHE A 81 -0.36 -44.90 -31.82
CA PHE A 81 0.76 -44.21 -32.47
C PHE A 81 0.40 -43.09 -33.47
N LEU A 82 -0.88 -42.72 -33.62
CA LEU A 82 -1.36 -41.74 -34.62
C LEU A 82 -2.23 -40.61 -34.03
N THR A 83 -2.07 -40.30 -32.75
CA THR A 83 -2.94 -39.36 -32.01
C THR A 83 -2.67 -37.87 -32.26
N HIS A 84 -1.74 -37.51 -33.14
CA HIS A 84 -1.24 -36.12 -33.23
C HIS A 84 -1.81 -35.28 -34.39
N ILE A 85 -2.59 -35.84 -35.32
CA ILE A 85 -3.09 -35.09 -36.47
C ILE A 85 -4.54 -35.49 -36.75
N CYS A 86 -5.47 -34.53 -36.62
CA CYS A 86 -6.93 -34.61 -36.86
C CYS A 86 -7.82 -34.99 -35.66
N ARG A 87 -8.16 -33.96 -34.88
CA ARG A 87 -9.31 -33.84 -33.97
C ARG A 87 -10.63 -34.11 -34.72
N PHE A 88 -11.45 -35.08 -34.30
CA PHE A 88 -12.90 -35.07 -34.61
C PHE A 88 -13.77 -35.53 -33.41
N LYS A 89 -14.32 -34.51 -32.74
CA LYS A 89 -15.68 -34.36 -32.14
C LYS A 89 -16.24 -35.46 -31.21
N ARG A 90 -16.39 -35.16 -29.91
CA ARG A 90 -17.38 -35.89 -29.06
C ARG A 90 -18.82 -35.43 -29.35
N THR A 91 -19.03 -34.16 -29.71
CA THR A 91 -20.34 -33.64 -30.14
C THR A 91 -20.32 -32.79 -31.41
N GLY A 92 -19.24 -32.03 -31.65
CA GLY A 92 -19.12 -31.20 -32.85
C GLY A 92 -19.89 -29.89 -32.85
N LYS A 93 -20.34 -29.46 -31.67
CA LYS A 93 -21.31 -28.37 -31.47
C LYS A 93 -20.70 -27.03 -31.09
N ARG A 94 -19.39 -26.84 -31.34
CA ARG A 94 -18.69 -25.58 -31.00
C ARG A 94 -19.45 -24.35 -31.50
N ASN A 95 -19.96 -24.40 -32.74
CA ASN A 95 -20.69 -23.29 -33.37
C ASN A 95 -22.09 -23.05 -32.79
N GLU A 96 -22.59 -23.94 -31.93
CA GLU A 96 -23.88 -23.79 -31.23
C GLU A 96 -23.73 -23.24 -29.81
N ILE A 97 -22.50 -23.21 -29.28
CA ILE A 97 -22.19 -22.68 -27.95
C ILE A 97 -21.62 -21.28 -28.11
N PHE A 98 -22.22 -20.31 -27.44
CA PHE A 98 -21.59 -19.03 -27.16
C PHE A 98 -20.62 -19.22 -26.00
N LEU A 99 -19.33 -19.26 -26.30
CA LEU A 99 -18.29 -19.62 -25.35
C LEU A 99 -17.54 -18.38 -24.86
N ALA A 100 -17.67 -18.12 -23.56
CA ALA A 100 -16.95 -17.07 -22.88
C ALA A 100 -15.82 -17.63 -22.01
N THR A 101 -14.62 -17.04 -22.10
CA THR A 101 -13.50 -17.31 -21.19
C THR A 101 -12.80 -16.02 -20.79
N LYS A 102 -11.84 -16.09 -19.86
CA LYS A 102 -11.23 -14.92 -19.22
C LYS A 102 -9.76 -15.16 -18.92
N PHE A 103 -9.02 -14.06 -18.84
CA PHE A 103 -7.64 -14.02 -18.35
C PHE A 103 -7.47 -12.89 -17.34
N GLY A 104 -6.39 -12.94 -16.56
CA GLY A 104 -6.00 -11.81 -15.71
C GLY A 104 -5.47 -12.23 -14.35
N PHE A 105 -5.71 -13.47 -13.92
CA PHE A 105 -5.06 -14.02 -12.73
C PHE A 105 -3.72 -14.67 -13.12
N TYR A 106 -2.64 -14.37 -12.40
CA TYR A 106 -1.29 -14.85 -12.71
C TYR A 106 -0.72 -15.67 -11.54
N PRO A 107 -0.95 -16.98 -11.47
CA PRO A 107 -0.45 -17.77 -10.35
C PRO A 107 1.08 -18.03 -10.29
N PRO A 108 1.88 -18.09 -11.40
CA PRO A 108 3.21 -18.72 -11.32
C PRO A 108 4.43 -17.84 -10.96
N THR A 109 4.34 -16.52 -10.75
CA THR A 109 5.52 -15.65 -10.46
C THR A 109 5.30 -14.62 -9.34
N GLY A 110 4.39 -14.91 -8.40
CA GLY A 110 4.22 -14.08 -7.19
C GLY A 110 3.38 -12.79 -7.35
N LYS A 111 2.99 -12.39 -8.57
CA LYS A 111 1.98 -11.31 -8.80
C LYS A 111 0.59 -11.92 -8.95
N PRO A 112 -0.42 -11.60 -8.10
CA PRO A 112 -1.71 -12.31 -8.13
C PRO A 112 -2.55 -12.05 -9.40
N VAL A 113 -2.34 -10.94 -10.11
CA VAL A 113 -2.99 -10.65 -11.40
C VAL A 113 -2.04 -9.97 -12.38
N ASP A 114 -2.29 -10.15 -13.68
CA ASP A 114 -1.56 -9.53 -14.78
C ASP A 114 -2.53 -9.25 -15.93
N GLY A 115 -2.71 -7.96 -16.26
CA GLY A 115 -3.56 -7.51 -17.37
C GLY A 115 -2.77 -7.08 -18.60
N SER A 116 -1.44 -7.29 -18.64
CA SER A 116 -0.57 -6.79 -19.71
C SER A 116 -0.98 -7.30 -21.10
N PRO A 117 -0.77 -6.49 -22.16
CA PRO A 117 -0.94 -6.94 -23.55
C PRO A 117 -0.23 -8.26 -23.86
N GLU A 118 0.98 -8.43 -23.34
CA GLU A 118 1.81 -9.61 -23.52
C GLU A 118 1.16 -10.84 -22.88
N TYR A 119 0.64 -10.70 -21.65
CA TYR A 119 -0.05 -11.78 -20.98
C TYR A 119 -1.41 -12.09 -21.61
N ALA A 120 -2.14 -11.07 -22.06
CA ALA A 120 -3.39 -11.24 -22.81
C ALA A 120 -3.18 -12.15 -24.04
N ARG A 121 -2.13 -11.93 -24.83
CA ARG A 121 -1.77 -12.78 -25.99
C ARG A 121 -1.44 -14.21 -25.57
N LYS A 122 -0.63 -14.38 -24.52
CA LYS A 122 -0.26 -15.71 -24.00
C LYS A 122 -1.48 -16.49 -23.50
N CYS A 123 -2.35 -15.86 -22.71
CA CYS A 123 -3.57 -16.48 -22.20
C CYS A 123 -4.54 -16.80 -23.32
N PHE A 124 -4.73 -15.90 -24.28
CA PHE A 124 -5.66 -16.12 -25.38
C PHE A 124 -5.27 -17.36 -26.21
N GLU A 125 -4.00 -17.47 -26.62
CA GLU A 125 -3.52 -18.66 -27.36
C GLU A 125 -3.59 -19.94 -26.50
N ARG A 126 -3.28 -19.85 -25.20
CA ARG A 126 -3.43 -20.98 -24.27
C ARG A 126 -4.89 -21.44 -24.14
N SER A 127 -5.83 -20.50 -24.00
CA SER A 127 -7.26 -20.77 -23.94
C SER A 127 -7.75 -21.43 -25.23
N LEU A 128 -7.35 -20.94 -26.41
CA LEU A 128 -7.66 -21.59 -27.70
C LEU A 128 -7.14 -23.03 -27.75
N GLN A 129 -5.92 -23.27 -27.27
CA GLN A 129 -5.32 -24.60 -27.20
C GLN A 129 -6.10 -25.54 -26.27
N ARG A 130 -6.39 -25.10 -25.04
CA ARG A 130 -7.09 -25.88 -24.01
C ARG A 130 -8.53 -26.21 -24.40
N LEU A 131 -9.25 -25.20 -24.89
CA LEU A 131 -10.63 -25.33 -25.39
C LEU A 131 -10.68 -26.10 -26.72
N GLY A 132 -9.55 -26.25 -27.42
CA GLY A 132 -9.48 -26.99 -28.68
C GLY A 132 -10.21 -26.31 -29.85
N THR A 133 -10.34 -24.97 -29.82
CA THR A 133 -11.08 -24.15 -30.79
C THR A 133 -10.16 -23.12 -31.45
N ASP A 134 -10.54 -22.60 -32.61
CA ASP A 134 -9.84 -21.54 -33.36
C ASP A 134 -10.37 -20.13 -33.04
N HIS A 135 -11.54 -20.04 -32.41
CA HIS A 135 -12.16 -18.79 -32.00
C HIS A 135 -12.84 -18.88 -30.62
N ILE A 136 -12.97 -17.72 -29.96
CA ILE A 136 -13.71 -17.49 -28.71
C ILE A 136 -14.81 -16.45 -28.97
N ASP A 137 -16.01 -16.66 -28.43
CA ASP A 137 -17.13 -15.72 -28.65
C ASP A 137 -17.01 -14.47 -27.77
N LEU A 138 -16.59 -14.64 -26.53
CA LEU A 138 -16.42 -13.54 -25.58
C LEU A 138 -15.18 -13.78 -24.71
N PHE A 139 -14.27 -12.80 -24.71
CA PHE A 139 -13.07 -12.88 -23.89
C PHE A 139 -13.08 -11.72 -22.90
N TYR A 140 -12.96 -12.04 -21.62
CA TYR A 140 -12.95 -11.05 -20.55
C TYR A 140 -11.54 -10.75 -20.06
N LEU A 141 -11.28 -9.48 -19.78
CA LEU A 141 -10.31 -9.12 -18.75
C LEU A 141 -10.93 -9.38 -17.38
N HIS A 142 -10.43 -10.42 -16.69
CA HIS A 142 -10.98 -10.91 -15.43
C HIS A 142 -10.64 -9.97 -14.27
N ARG A 143 -9.36 -9.60 -14.11
CA ARG A 143 -8.84 -8.62 -13.14
C ARG A 143 -7.56 -7.99 -13.69
N THR A 144 -7.21 -6.78 -13.25
CA THR A 144 -5.97 -6.10 -13.66
C THR A 144 -5.51 -5.11 -12.58
N GLU A 145 -4.22 -4.76 -12.59
CA GLU A 145 -3.67 -3.57 -11.93
C GLU A 145 -3.35 -2.44 -12.90
N ILE A 146 -3.27 -2.76 -14.18
CA ILE A 146 -2.96 -1.78 -15.21
C ILE A 146 -4.23 -1.19 -15.81
N ASP A 147 -4.09 -0.03 -16.44
CA ASP A 147 -5.16 0.58 -17.23
C ASP A 147 -5.75 -0.42 -18.23
N GLN A 148 -7.06 -0.65 -18.13
CA GLN A 148 -7.82 -1.62 -18.93
C GLN A 148 -7.71 -1.34 -20.42
N GLN A 149 -7.50 -0.07 -20.81
CA GLN A 149 -7.32 0.37 -22.19
C GLN A 149 -6.17 -0.37 -22.89
N LYS A 150 -5.07 -0.66 -22.17
CA LYS A 150 -3.91 -1.40 -22.71
C LYS A 150 -4.30 -2.83 -23.07
N SER A 151 -5.01 -3.51 -22.16
CA SER A 151 -5.52 -4.87 -22.38
C SER A 151 -6.54 -4.90 -23.52
N VAL A 152 -7.48 -3.95 -23.55
CA VAL A 152 -8.53 -3.88 -24.57
C VAL A 152 -7.96 -3.62 -25.96
N ALA A 153 -6.93 -2.78 -26.08
CA ALA A 153 -6.22 -2.58 -27.34
C ALA A 153 -5.62 -3.90 -27.87
N ALA A 154 -5.00 -4.71 -27.01
CA ALA A 154 -4.47 -6.02 -27.39
C ALA A 154 -5.59 -7.00 -27.76
N MET A 155 -6.69 -7.01 -27.01
CA MET A 155 -7.85 -7.87 -27.30
C MET A 155 -8.52 -7.50 -28.64
N ALA A 156 -8.52 -6.22 -29.02
CA ALA A 156 -9.03 -5.77 -30.31
C ALA A 156 -8.24 -6.34 -31.50
N GLU A 157 -6.95 -6.66 -31.31
CA GLU A 157 -6.15 -7.37 -32.32
C GLU A 157 -6.74 -8.76 -32.62
N PHE A 158 -7.23 -9.47 -31.59
CA PHE A 158 -7.86 -10.79 -31.76
C PHE A 158 -9.21 -10.69 -32.47
N VAL A 159 -9.95 -9.59 -32.23
CA VAL A 159 -11.19 -9.30 -32.96
C VAL A 159 -10.89 -9.05 -34.43
N LYS A 160 -9.90 -8.20 -34.72
CA LYS A 160 -9.45 -7.93 -36.09
C LYS A 160 -8.95 -9.19 -36.81
N ALA A 161 -8.31 -10.10 -36.08
CA ALA A 161 -7.86 -11.40 -36.60
C ALA A 161 -8.99 -12.42 -36.79
N GLY A 162 -10.24 -12.10 -36.40
CA GLY A 162 -11.38 -13.00 -36.51
C GLY A 162 -11.38 -14.16 -35.49
N LYS A 163 -10.44 -14.16 -34.53
CA LYS A 163 -10.35 -15.19 -33.48
C LYS A 163 -11.20 -14.87 -32.25
N LEU A 164 -11.59 -13.61 -32.07
CA LEU A 164 -12.44 -13.16 -30.97
C LEU A 164 -13.67 -12.43 -31.51
N LYS A 165 -14.87 -12.74 -31.03
CA LYS A 165 -16.08 -12.04 -31.47
C LYS A 165 -16.40 -10.79 -30.63
N TYR A 166 -16.31 -10.89 -29.31
CA TYR A 166 -16.62 -9.78 -28.39
C TYR A 166 -15.61 -9.65 -27.25
N ILE A 167 -15.46 -8.41 -26.77
CA ILE A 167 -14.64 -8.07 -25.61
C ILE A 167 -15.55 -7.82 -24.41
N GLY A 168 -15.20 -8.38 -23.26
CA GLY A 168 -15.85 -8.12 -21.99
C GLY A 168 -14.88 -7.63 -20.91
N LEU A 169 -15.42 -6.99 -19.89
CA LEU A 169 -14.68 -6.61 -18.67
C LEU A 169 -15.36 -7.22 -17.44
N SER A 170 -14.62 -7.44 -16.36
CA SER A 170 -15.18 -7.88 -15.08
C SER A 170 -14.68 -7.02 -13.93
N GLU A 171 -15.59 -6.66 -13.02
CA GLU A 171 -15.30 -5.87 -11.80
C GLU A 171 -14.45 -4.61 -12.06
N VAL A 172 -14.96 -3.72 -12.91
CA VAL A 172 -14.33 -2.42 -13.25
C VAL A 172 -15.19 -1.26 -12.76
N SER A 173 -14.57 -0.10 -12.52
CA SER A 173 -15.31 1.14 -12.20
C SER A 173 -15.99 1.72 -13.44
N GLU A 174 -16.96 2.62 -13.23
CA GLU A 174 -17.60 3.39 -14.31
C GLU A 174 -16.56 4.05 -15.23
N ALA A 175 -15.58 4.75 -14.65
CA ALA A 175 -14.59 5.50 -15.40
C ALA A 175 -13.72 4.56 -16.26
N ALA A 176 -13.35 3.40 -15.72
CA ALA A 176 -12.61 2.38 -16.47
C ALA A 176 -13.43 1.79 -17.61
N LEU A 177 -14.71 1.48 -17.40
CA LEU A 177 -15.61 0.97 -18.43
C LEU A 177 -15.71 1.95 -19.62
N ARG A 178 -15.96 3.24 -19.35
CA ARG A 178 -16.09 4.26 -20.40
C ARG A 178 -14.79 4.42 -21.20
N ARG A 179 -13.65 4.52 -20.51
CA ARG A 179 -12.34 4.65 -21.17
C ARG A 179 -11.99 3.43 -22.03
N ALA A 180 -12.25 2.23 -21.53
CA ALA A 180 -12.03 0.99 -22.27
C ALA A 180 -12.96 0.88 -23.50
N HIS A 181 -14.23 1.23 -23.35
CA HIS A 181 -15.20 1.22 -24.44
C HIS A 181 -14.84 2.20 -25.56
N ALA A 182 -14.21 3.33 -25.23
CA ALA A 182 -13.70 4.28 -26.22
C ALA A 182 -12.54 3.72 -27.08
N VAL A 183 -11.80 2.72 -26.58
CA VAL A 183 -10.73 2.04 -27.34
C VAL A 183 -11.33 1.00 -28.30
N HIS A 184 -12.23 0.16 -27.79
CA HIS A 184 -13.01 -0.78 -28.58
C HIS A 184 -14.34 -1.05 -27.87
N PRO A 185 -15.48 -1.19 -28.58
CA PRO A 185 -16.76 -1.49 -27.96
C PRO A 185 -16.69 -2.70 -27.02
N ILE A 186 -17.03 -2.48 -25.75
CA ILE A 186 -17.22 -3.54 -24.76
C ILE A 186 -18.65 -4.06 -24.92
N SER A 187 -18.83 -5.37 -25.03
CA SER A 187 -20.14 -5.99 -25.25
C SER A 187 -20.77 -6.57 -23.99
N ALA A 188 -19.95 -6.87 -22.98
CA ALA A 188 -20.41 -7.45 -21.72
C ALA A 188 -19.59 -6.95 -20.53
N LEU A 189 -20.29 -6.71 -19.42
CA LEU A 189 -19.72 -6.40 -18.12
C LEU A 189 -20.14 -7.48 -17.13
N GLN A 190 -19.18 -8.24 -16.59
CA GLN A 190 -19.45 -9.29 -15.61
C GLN A 190 -19.20 -8.81 -14.19
N VAL A 191 -20.25 -8.80 -13.36
CA VAL A 191 -20.24 -8.32 -11.97
C VAL A 191 -21.08 -9.20 -11.05
N GLU A 192 -20.81 -9.16 -9.74
CA GLU A 192 -21.68 -9.82 -8.76
C GLU A 192 -23.03 -9.09 -8.70
N TYR A 193 -24.13 -9.80 -8.92
CA TYR A 193 -25.46 -9.18 -8.88
C TYR A 193 -26.55 -10.19 -8.49
N SER A 194 -27.31 -9.87 -7.43
CA SER A 194 -28.45 -10.66 -6.94
C SER A 194 -29.30 -9.80 -5.97
N PRO A 195 -30.47 -10.27 -5.50
CA PRO A 195 -31.16 -9.64 -4.36
C PRO A 195 -30.29 -9.56 -3.10
N PHE A 196 -29.26 -10.39 -3.02
CA PHE A 196 -28.30 -10.29 -1.94
C PHE A 196 -27.18 -9.28 -2.23
N THR A 197 -26.97 -8.84 -3.46
CA THR A 197 -25.82 -8.01 -3.84
C THR A 197 -26.27 -6.94 -4.85
N LEU A 198 -26.52 -5.71 -4.39
CA LEU A 198 -27.14 -4.63 -5.18
C LEU A 198 -26.21 -3.48 -5.61
N ASP A 199 -24.90 -3.55 -5.32
CA ASP A 199 -23.97 -2.40 -5.47
C ASP A 199 -23.92 -1.82 -6.88
N ILE A 200 -24.05 -2.66 -7.91
CA ILE A 200 -24.05 -2.19 -9.30
C ILE A 200 -25.12 -1.12 -9.57
N GLU A 201 -26.20 -1.14 -8.79
CA GLU A 201 -27.32 -0.20 -8.88
C GLU A 201 -27.07 1.12 -8.14
N ASP A 202 -26.05 1.21 -7.27
CA ASP A 202 -25.78 2.41 -6.49
C ASP A 202 -25.43 3.60 -7.41
N PRO A 203 -26.19 4.71 -7.35
CA PRO A 203 -25.89 5.91 -8.11
C PRO A 203 -24.47 6.48 -7.90
N LYS A 204 -23.86 6.25 -6.73
CA LYS A 204 -22.48 6.66 -6.44
C LYS A 204 -21.44 5.83 -7.20
N ILE A 205 -21.75 4.56 -7.46
CA ILE A 205 -20.89 3.67 -8.25
C ILE A 205 -21.09 3.92 -9.75
N GLY A 206 -22.32 4.27 -10.16
CA GLY A 206 -22.64 4.73 -11.53
C GLY A 206 -22.53 3.67 -12.62
N LEU A 207 -22.12 2.44 -12.27
CA LEU A 207 -21.71 1.40 -13.22
C LEU A 207 -22.86 0.85 -14.06
N LEU A 208 -24.02 0.53 -13.46
CA LEU A 208 -25.20 0.06 -14.20
C LEU A 208 -25.69 1.13 -15.19
N LYS A 209 -25.72 2.39 -14.77
CA LYS A 209 -26.10 3.52 -15.64
C LYS A 209 -25.14 3.62 -16.83
N ALA A 210 -23.84 3.60 -16.58
CA ALA A 210 -22.82 3.65 -17.63
C ALA A 210 -22.92 2.47 -18.60
N ALA A 211 -23.14 1.25 -18.10
CA ALA A 211 -23.32 0.07 -18.94
C ALA A 211 -24.52 0.21 -19.88
N ARG A 212 -25.66 0.69 -19.36
CA ARG A 212 -26.87 0.94 -20.17
C ARG A 212 -26.67 2.02 -21.22
N GLU A 213 -26.05 3.15 -20.86
CA GLU A 213 -25.73 4.22 -21.81
C GLU A 213 -24.82 3.75 -22.95
N LEU A 214 -23.90 2.83 -22.66
CA LEU A 214 -22.96 2.25 -23.64
C LEU A 214 -23.52 1.02 -24.38
N GLY A 215 -24.73 0.55 -24.04
CA GLY A 215 -25.30 -0.67 -24.62
C GLY A 215 -24.57 -1.96 -24.22
N VAL A 216 -23.94 -1.99 -23.04
CA VAL A 216 -23.18 -3.12 -22.50
C VAL A 216 -24.11 -4.05 -21.72
N THR A 217 -24.12 -5.34 -22.06
CA THR A 217 -24.91 -6.36 -21.35
C THR A 217 -24.28 -6.69 -19.98
N ILE A 218 -25.08 -6.70 -18.92
CA ILE A 218 -24.68 -7.12 -17.58
C ILE A 218 -24.75 -8.64 -17.44
N ILE A 219 -23.62 -9.25 -17.11
CA ILE A 219 -23.53 -10.69 -16.82
C ILE A 219 -23.41 -10.88 -15.31
N ALA A 220 -24.49 -11.37 -14.68
CA ALA A 220 -24.58 -11.50 -13.23
C ALA A 220 -23.95 -12.82 -12.76
N TYR A 221 -22.75 -12.73 -12.16
CA TYR A 221 -22.14 -13.89 -11.49
C TYR A 221 -22.60 -14.01 -10.03
N SER A 222 -22.45 -15.22 -9.47
CA SER A 222 -23.01 -15.60 -8.16
C SER A 222 -24.48 -15.19 -7.97
N PRO A 223 -25.36 -15.37 -8.99
CA PRO A 223 -26.73 -14.83 -8.96
C PRO A 223 -27.60 -15.43 -7.84
N LEU A 224 -27.17 -16.54 -7.23
CA LEU A 224 -27.83 -17.20 -6.11
C LEU A 224 -27.13 -16.95 -4.76
N GLY A 225 -26.36 -15.86 -4.63
CA GLY A 225 -25.64 -15.52 -3.40
C GLY A 225 -24.70 -16.65 -2.95
N ARG A 226 -23.97 -17.25 -3.91
CA ARG A 226 -23.10 -18.41 -3.67
C ARG A 226 -23.82 -19.60 -3.01
N GLY A 227 -25.10 -19.78 -3.34
CA GLY A 227 -25.94 -20.88 -2.85
C GLY A 227 -26.81 -20.52 -1.64
N LEU A 228 -26.65 -19.34 -1.04
CA LEU A 228 -27.49 -18.92 0.08
C LEU A 228 -28.95 -18.71 -0.31
N LEU A 229 -29.17 -18.07 -1.47
CA LEU A 229 -30.51 -17.73 -1.94
C LEU A 229 -31.30 -18.95 -2.44
N THR A 230 -30.73 -20.16 -2.35
CA THR A 230 -31.48 -21.40 -2.58
C THR A 230 -32.24 -21.86 -1.33
N GLY A 231 -31.96 -21.28 -0.16
CA GLY A 231 -32.51 -21.69 1.13
C GLY A 231 -32.00 -23.02 1.67
N ARG A 232 -30.97 -23.61 1.04
CA ARG A 232 -30.35 -24.85 1.51
C ARG A 232 -29.61 -24.66 2.83
N TYR A 233 -28.95 -23.52 2.99
CA TYR A 233 -28.14 -23.20 4.15
C TYR A 233 -28.96 -22.35 5.12
N ARG A 234 -29.08 -22.82 6.36
CA ARG A 234 -29.79 -22.18 7.48
C ARG A 234 -28.83 -21.73 8.59
N SER A 235 -27.58 -22.16 8.55
CA SER A 235 -26.48 -21.70 9.41
C SER A 235 -25.15 -21.69 8.63
N PRO A 236 -24.14 -20.90 9.03
CA PRO A 236 -22.76 -21.07 8.53
C PRO A 236 -22.19 -22.47 8.80
N ASP A 237 -22.75 -23.18 9.78
CA ASP A 237 -22.39 -24.56 10.12
C ASP A 237 -22.91 -25.60 9.10
N ASP A 238 -23.81 -25.20 8.19
CA ASP A 238 -24.29 -26.07 7.10
C ASP A 238 -23.32 -26.10 5.90
N PHE A 239 -22.27 -25.28 5.93
CA PHE A 239 -21.16 -25.37 4.98
C PHE A 239 -20.17 -26.46 5.39
N GLU A 240 -19.53 -27.09 4.39
CA GLU A 240 -18.45 -28.04 4.64
C GLU A 240 -17.30 -27.39 5.41
N GLU A 241 -16.53 -28.17 6.16
CA GLU A 241 -15.57 -27.62 7.12
C GLU A 241 -14.56 -26.66 6.47
N ASN A 242 -14.09 -27.01 5.27
CA ASN A 242 -13.10 -26.27 4.47
C ASN A 242 -13.71 -25.33 3.42
N ASP A 243 -15.03 -25.07 3.47
CA ASP A 243 -15.69 -24.20 2.50
C ASP A 243 -15.31 -22.73 2.75
N PHE A 244 -14.76 -22.08 1.72
CA PHE A 244 -14.33 -20.68 1.82
C PHE A 244 -15.48 -19.72 2.19
N ARG A 245 -16.74 -20.09 1.98
CA ARG A 245 -17.89 -19.28 2.41
C ARG A 245 -17.89 -19.04 3.93
N ARG A 246 -17.31 -19.94 4.71
CA ARG A 246 -17.15 -19.77 6.17
C ARG A 246 -16.20 -18.62 6.54
N THR A 247 -15.38 -18.14 5.60
CA THR A 247 -14.46 -17.01 5.81
C THR A 247 -15.02 -15.67 5.34
N ILE A 248 -16.17 -15.66 4.65
CA ILE A 248 -16.80 -14.44 4.15
C ILE A 248 -17.52 -13.75 5.31
N PRO A 249 -17.14 -12.53 5.73
CA PRO A 249 -17.75 -11.84 6.89
C PRO A 249 -19.26 -11.69 6.77
N ARG A 250 -19.73 -11.48 5.54
CA ARG A 250 -21.16 -11.39 5.24
C ARG A 250 -21.94 -12.65 5.57
N PHE A 251 -21.28 -13.82 5.61
CA PHE A 251 -21.86 -15.12 5.96
C PHE A 251 -21.59 -15.50 7.41
N ALA A 252 -21.08 -14.56 8.23
CA ALA A 252 -20.86 -14.78 9.65
C ALA A 252 -22.19 -15.04 10.38
N LYS A 253 -22.08 -15.69 11.53
CA LYS A 253 -23.22 -16.15 12.34
C LYS A 253 -24.14 -15.01 12.74
N GLU A 254 -23.57 -13.83 12.97
CA GLU A 254 -24.27 -12.61 13.38
C GLU A 254 -25.15 -12.06 12.26
N ASN A 255 -24.72 -12.19 11.00
CA ASN A 255 -25.48 -11.69 9.84
C ASN A 255 -26.44 -12.74 9.24
N PHE A 256 -26.20 -14.03 9.49
CA PHE A 256 -27.00 -15.11 8.93
C PHE A 256 -28.52 -14.95 9.15
N PRO A 257 -29.03 -14.52 10.32
CA PRO A 257 -30.46 -14.29 10.51
C PRO A 257 -31.08 -13.30 9.51
N ASN A 258 -30.34 -12.29 9.05
CA ASN A 258 -30.83 -11.33 8.05
C ASN A 258 -30.87 -11.96 6.66
N ILE A 259 -29.88 -12.78 6.33
CA ILE A 259 -29.87 -13.62 5.11
C ILE A 259 -31.09 -14.54 5.10
N LEU A 260 -31.38 -15.18 6.24
CA LEU A 260 -32.52 -16.10 6.36
C LEU A 260 -33.85 -15.38 6.15
N LYS A 261 -34.01 -14.15 6.65
CA LYS A 261 -35.23 -13.36 6.39
C LYS A 261 -35.44 -13.13 4.90
N LEU A 262 -34.40 -12.72 4.17
CA LEU A 262 -34.47 -12.57 2.71
C LEU A 262 -34.83 -13.89 2.03
N VAL A 263 -34.20 -14.99 2.43
CA VAL A 263 -34.47 -16.34 1.91
C VAL A 263 -35.91 -16.77 2.20
N ASP A 264 -36.43 -16.48 3.39
CA ASP A 264 -37.78 -16.85 3.81
C ASP A 264 -38.82 -16.00 3.07
N ASP A 265 -38.55 -14.72 2.84
CA ASP A 265 -39.37 -13.84 1.98
C ASP A 265 -39.40 -14.36 0.52
N LEU A 266 -38.24 -14.75 -0.03
CA LEU A 266 -38.14 -15.36 -1.37
C LEU A 266 -38.90 -16.68 -1.45
N LYS A 267 -38.85 -17.49 -0.39
CA LYS A 267 -39.60 -18.75 -0.30
C LYS A 267 -41.10 -18.51 -0.28
N GLN A 268 -41.58 -17.55 0.49
CA GLN A 268 -43.00 -17.20 0.55
C GLN A 268 -43.54 -16.73 -0.80
N ILE A 269 -42.74 -15.98 -1.56
CA ILE A 269 -43.09 -15.61 -2.94
C ILE A 269 -43.08 -16.85 -3.84
N GLY A 270 -42.06 -17.71 -3.71
CA GLY A 270 -41.95 -18.95 -4.47
C GLY A 270 -43.13 -19.89 -4.29
N GLU A 271 -43.70 -19.99 -3.09
CA GLU A 271 -44.89 -20.79 -2.79
C GLU A 271 -46.09 -20.40 -3.66
N LYS A 272 -46.25 -19.10 -3.99
CA LYS A 272 -47.32 -18.61 -4.88
C LYS A 272 -47.14 -19.07 -6.33
N HIS A 273 -45.90 -19.33 -6.74
CA HIS A 273 -45.53 -19.71 -8.11
C HIS A 273 -45.17 -21.19 -8.24
N SER A 274 -45.29 -21.98 -7.17
CA SER A 274 -44.75 -23.35 -7.09
C SER A 274 -43.27 -23.41 -7.50
N ALA A 275 -42.50 -22.40 -7.09
CA ALA A 275 -41.11 -22.18 -7.48
C ALA A 275 -40.18 -22.22 -6.26
N THR A 276 -38.93 -22.62 -6.49
CA THR A 276 -37.90 -22.58 -5.43
C THR A 276 -37.43 -21.14 -5.19
N PRO A 277 -36.84 -20.83 -4.01
CA PRO A 277 -36.21 -19.53 -3.78
C PRO A 277 -35.14 -19.18 -4.83
N ALA A 278 -34.42 -20.18 -5.34
CA ALA A 278 -33.45 -19.99 -6.42
C ALA A 278 -34.12 -19.55 -7.73
N GLN A 279 -35.25 -20.16 -8.09
CA GLN A 279 -36.01 -19.78 -9.27
C GLN A 279 -36.58 -18.36 -9.17
N VAL A 280 -37.14 -18.00 -8.02
CA VAL A 280 -37.62 -16.64 -7.75
C VAL A 280 -36.48 -15.62 -7.87
N THR A 281 -35.32 -15.94 -7.31
CA THR A 281 -34.11 -15.09 -7.38
C THR A 281 -33.67 -14.85 -8.83
N LEU A 282 -33.59 -15.91 -9.64
CA LEU A 282 -33.20 -15.78 -11.05
C LEU A 282 -34.26 -15.05 -11.87
N ALA A 283 -35.55 -15.31 -11.62
CA ALA A 283 -36.64 -14.58 -12.26
C ALA A 283 -36.64 -13.09 -11.90
N TRP A 284 -36.28 -12.74 -10.66
CA TRP A 284 -36.11 -11.35 -10.24
C TRP A 284 -34.97 -10.67 -11.00
N LEU A 285 -33.82 -11.32 -11.16
CA LEU A 285 -32.69 -10.80 -11.95
C LEU A 285 -33.09 -10.57 -13.42
N LEU A 286 -33.84 -11.52 -14.00
CA LEU A 286 -34.38 -11.35 -15.36
C LEU A 286 -35.33 -10.14 -15.44
N GLY A 287 -36.08 -9.86 -14.38
CA GLY A 287 -36.96 -8.69 -14.26
C GLY A 287 -36.27 -7.34 -14.16
N GLN A 288 -34.94 -7.27 -13.96
CA GLN A 288 -34.21 -6.00 -13.82
C GLN A 288 -33.92 -5.31 -15.17
N GLY A 289 -34.10 -6.02 -16.28
CA GLY A 289 -33.95 -5.50 -17.65
C GLY A 289 -33.54 -6.60 -18.63
N GLU A 290 -33.76 -6.36 -19.93
CA GLU A 290 -33.34 -7.29 -21.00
C GLU A 290 -31.82 -7.35 -21.20
N ASP A 291 -31.10 -6.41 -20.60
CA ASP A 291 -29.65 -6.26 -20.56
C ASP A 291 -28.97 -7.10 -19.47
N VAL A 292 -29.70 -7.87 -18.65
CA VAL A 292 -29.14 -8.65 -17.55
C VAL A 292 -29.14 -10.15 -17.88
N ILE A 293 -28.05 -10.88 -17.69
CA ILE A 293 -27.99 -12.33 -17.93
C ILE A 293 -27.33 -13.01 -16.73
N PRO A 294 -28.06 -13.75 -15.89
CA PRO A 294 -27.45 -14.52 -14.80
C PRO A 294 -26.78 -15.79 -15.32
N ILE A 295 -25.64 -16.14 -14.72
CA ILE A 295 -24.84 -17.34 -15.05
C ILE A 295 -24.69 -18.27 -13.83
N PRO A 296 -25.79 -18.87 -13.30
CA PRO A 296 -25.69 -19.76 -12.16
C PRO A 296 -24.82 -20.99 -12.50
N GLY A 297 -23.90 -21.33 -11.60
CA GLY A 297 -23.05 -22.52 -11.71
C GLY A 297 -23.62 -23.70 -10.93
N THR A 298 -23.36 -24.93 -11.41
CA THR A 298 -23.72 -26.17 -10.70
C THR A 298 -22.92 -27.36 -11.22
N GLN A 299 -22.73 -28.35 -10.35
CA GLN A 299 -22.18 -29.68 -10.67
C GLN A 299 -23.28 -30.74 -10.84
N LYS A 300 -24.56 -30.41 -10.62
CA LYS A 300 -25.65 -31.39 -10.57
C LYS A 300 -26.74 -31.06 -11.59
N ILE A 301 -27.13 -32.06 -12.38
CA ILE A 301 -28.14 -31.96 -13.43
C ILE A 301 -29.47 -31.38 -12.90
N LYS A 302 -29.93 -31.85 -11.74
CA LYS A 302 -31.18 -31.34 -11.13
C LYS A 302 -31.20 -29.82 -10.95
N TYR A 303 -30.05 -29.20 -10.66
CA TYR A 303 -29.96 -27.76 -10.47
C TYR A 303 -29.84 -27.02 -11.80
N VAL A 304 -29.37 -27.68 -12.88
CA VAL A 304 -29.48 -27.12 -14.24
C VAL A 304 -30.95 -26.97 -14.60
N GLU A 305 -31.75 -28.02 -14.38
CA GLU A 305 -33.20 -28.02 -14.62
C GLU A 305 -33.92 -27.00 -13.74
N GLU A 306 -33.60 -26.96 -12.44
CA GLU A 306 -34.17 -25.99 -11.50
C GLU A 306 -33.88 -24.54 -11.93
N ASN A 307 -32.62 -24.21 -12.20
CA ASN A 307 -32.20 -22.86 -12.58
C ASN A 307 -32.88 -22.38 -13.87
N LEU A 308 -32.97 -23.25 -14.89
CA LEU A 308 -33.65 -22.92 -16.15
C LEU A 308 -35.17 -22.87 -16.01
N GLY A 309 -35.73 -23.55 -15.01
CA GLY A 309 -37.14 -23.42 -14.64
C GLY A 309 -37.54 -21.98 -14.28
N ALA A 310 -36.59 -21.15 -13.83
CA ALA A 310 -36.83 -19.73 -13.53
C ALA A 310 -37.38 -18.95 -14.74
N LEU A 311 -37.04 -19.36 -15.97
CA LEU A 311 -37.53 -18.72 -17.21
C LEU A 311 -39.05 -18.84 -17.39
N LYS A 312 -39.70 -19.73 -16.64
CA LYS A 312 -41.16 -19.92 -16.66
C LYS A 312 -41.88 -19.07 -15.62
N ILE A 313 -41.15 -18.48 -14.67
CA ILE A 313 -41.71 -17.71 -13.56
C ILE A 313 -41.93 -16.26 -14.02
N LYS A 314 -43.13 -15.74 -13.78
CA LYS A 314 -43.50 -14.35 -14.07
C LYS A 314 -43.88 -13.66 -12.77
N LEU A 315 -42.92 -12.96 -12.17
CA LEU A 315 -43.15 -12.18 -10.97
C LEU A 315 -43.99 -10.94 -11.31
N THR A 316 -44.96 -10.61 -10.46
CA THR A 316 -45.73 -9.37 -10.62
C THR A 316 -44.89 -8.14 -10.25
N PRO A 317 -45.26 -6.92 -10.68
CA PRO A 317 -44.58 -5.71 -10.25
C PRO A 317 -44.51 -5.56 -8.72
N GLU A 318 -45.57 -5.97 -8.01
CA GLU A 318 -45.64 -5.95 -6.55
C GLU A 318 -44.66 -6.95 -5.93
N GLU A 319 -44.50 -8.13 -6.52
CA GLU A 319 -43.54 -9.14 -6.05
C GLU A 319 -42.10 -8.71 -6.32
N LEU A 320 -41.81 -8.13 -7.49
CA LEU A 320 -40.50 -7.55 -7.79
C LEU A 320 -40.12 -6.46 -6.76
N LYS A 321 -41.10 -5.61 -6.42
CA LYS A 321 -40.94 -4.57 -5.39
C LYS A 321 -40.74 -5.19 -4.01
N ALA A 322 -41.53 -6.19 -3.64
CA ALA A 322 -41.40 -6.85 -2.34
C ALA A 322 -40.03 -7.53 -2.16
N ILE A 323 -39.50 -8.18 -3.21
CA ILE A 323 -38.16 -8.77 -3.19
C ILE A 323 -37.10 -7.67 -3.04
N ARG A 324 -37.26 -6.54 -3.73
CA ARG A 324 -36.35 -5.39 -3.60
C ARG A 324 -36.36 -4.80 -2.18
N GLU A 325 -37.53 -4.59 -1.60
CA GLU A 325 -37.65 -4.12 -0.22
C GLU A 325 -37.04 -5.14 0.77
N ALA A 326 -37.20 -6.44 0.54
CA ALA A 326 -36.57 -7.49 1.35
C ALA A 326 -35.03 -7.48 1.21
N ALA A 327 -34.53 -7.31 -0.01
CA ALA A 327 -33.10 -7.20 -0.32
C ALA A 327 -32.47 -6.01 0.41
N GLU A 328 -33.05 -4.81 0.27
CA GLU A 328 -32.58 -3.58 0.91
C GLU A 328 -32.60 -3.69 2.46
N ARG A 329 -33.65 -4.29 3.04
CA ARG A 329 -33.70 -4.57 4.48
C ARG A 329 -32.59 -5.51 4.95
N SER A 330 -32.26 -6.52 4.13
CA SER A 330 -31.21 -7.48 4.46
C SER A 330 -29.81 -6.86 4.44
N ASP A 331 -29.62 -5.79 3.65
CA ASP A 331 -28.38 -5.02 3.59
C ASP A 331 -28.32 -3.94 4.69
N ALA A 332 -29.44 -3.29 5.04
CA ALA A 332 -29.51 -2.18 5.99
C ALA A 332 -29.12 -2.49 7.46
N ALA A 333 -29.07 -3.77 7.84
CA ALA A 333 -28.67 -4.21 9.18
C ALA A 333 -27.17 -4.53 9.28
N VAL A 334 -26.43 -4.35 8.19
CA VAL A 334 -24.99 -4.57 8.11
C VAL A 334 -24.37 -3.22 7.83
N GLU A 335 -23.58 -2.67 8.76
CA GLU A 335 -22.85 -1.42 8.48
C GLU A 335 -21.97 -1.59 7.24
N SER A 336 -21.48 -2.81 6.92
CA SER A 336 -20.85 -3.10 5.62
C SER A 336 -20.99 -4.53 5.10
N ARG A 337 -21.03 -4.68 3.76
CA ARG A 337 -21.02 -5.95 3.02
C ARG A 337 -19.80 -6.84 3.33
N TYR A 338 -18.74 -6.24 3.86
CA TYR A 338 -17.50 -6.88 4.19
C TYR A 338 -17.17 -6.66 5.69
N SER A 339 -16.02 -7.11 6.20
CA SER A 339 -15.66 -6.70 7.56
C SER A 339 -15.44 -5.18 7.61
N SER A 340 -15.49 -4.53 8.78
CA SER A 340 -15.23 -3.08 8.90
C SER A 340 -13.89 -2.65 8.26
N GLU A 341 -12.95 -3.58 8.09
CA GLU A 341 -11.69 -3.38 7.38
C GLU A 341 -11.81 -3.29 5.85
N VAL A 342 -12.89 -3.77 5.26
CA VAL A 342 -13.10 -3.82 3.80
C VAL A 342 -14.07 -2.74 3.32
N GLU A 343 -14.94 -2.21 4.18
CA GLU A 343 -15.61 -0.94 3.92
C GLU A 343 -14.62 0.22 3.92
N LEU A 344 -13.69 0.21 4.89
CA LEU A 344 -12.49 1.03 4.89
C LEU A 344 -11.72 0.86 3.56
N LEU A 345 -11.68 -0.34 2.99
CA LEU A 345 -11.02 -0.66 1.73
C LEU A 345 -11.81 -0.16 0.51
N CYS A 346 -13.14 -0.19 0.53
CA CYS A 346 -14.01 0.36 -0.52
C CYS A 346 -14.04 1.90 -0.52
N ASP A 347 -14.02 2.54 0.65
CA ASP A 347 -13.91 4.00 0.78
C ASP A 347 -12.50 4.49 0.42
N ILE A 348 -11.47 3.73 0.80
CA ILE A 348 -10.10 3.96 0.33
C ILE A 348 -10.04 3.78 -1.20
N VAL A 349 -10.55 2.68 -1.75
CA VAL A 349 -10.57 2.38 -3.20
C VAL A 349 -11.45 3.33 -4.00
N GLY A 350 -12.55 3.83 -3.46
CA GLY A 350 -13.41 4.84 -4.07
C GLY A 350 -12.74 6.21 -4.16
N GLY A 351 -11.78 6.49 -3.27
CA GLY A 351 -10.92 7.68 -3.33
C GLY A 351 -9.64 7.51 -4.18
N ILE A 352 -9.38 6.31 -4.70
CA ILE A 352 -8.19 6.00 -5.51
C ILE A 352 -8.40 6.46 -6.95
N SER A 353 -7.54 7.37 -7.40
CA SER A 353 -7.59 7.93 -8.76
C SER A 353 -6.38 7.55 -9.61
N SER A 354 -5.42 6.78 -9.07
CA SER A 354 -4.20 6.41 -9.79
C SER A 354 -3.75 4.95 -9.58
N GLN A 355 -3.01 4.44 -10.56
CA GLN A 355 -2.49 3.07 -10.62
C GLN A 355 -1.48 2.74 -9.50
N ARG A 356 -0.92 3.78 -8.85
CA ARG A 356 0.05 3.68 -7.75
C ARG A 356 -0.62 3.37 -6.41
N ASP A 357 -1.87 3.78 -6.22
CA ASP A 357 -2.62 3.52 -4.98
C ASP A 357 -3.14 2.07 -4.91
N LEU A 358 -3.28 1.42 -6.07
CA LEU A 358 -3.80 0.05 -6.24
C LEU A 358 -2.80 -1.03 -5.80
N LEU A 359 -1.49 -0.75 -5.91
CA LEU A 359 -0.39 -1.63 -5.47
C LEU A 359 -0.22 -1.62 -3.94
N ASN A 360 -0.46 -0.47 -3.29
CA ASN A 360 -0.36 -0.30 -1.84
C ASN A 360 -1.42 -1.08 -1.05
N VAL A 361 -2.58 -1.35 -1.64
CA VAL A 361 -3.70 -2.07 -0.99
C VAL A 361 -3.45 -3.59 -0.96
N ARG A 362 -2.71 -4.13 -1.92
CA ARG A 362 -2.45 -5.58 -2.01
C ARG A 362 -1.46 -6.11 -1.00
N ALA A 363 -0.49 -5.28 -0.61
CA ALA A 363 0.43 -5.60 0.47
C ALA A 363 -0.29 -5.71 1.83
N ALA A 364 -1.32 -4.89 2.05
CA ALA A 364 -2.13 -4.89 3.28
C ALA A 364 -3.05 -6.12 3.39
N ASN A 365 -3.61 -6.60 2.27
CA ASN A 365 -4.55 -7.74 2.20
C ASN A 365 -3.99 -9.06 2.78
N LYS A 366 -2.67 -9.26 2.77
CA LYS A 366 -2.01 -10.50 3.25
C LYS A 366 -1.94 -10.60 4.79
N VAL A 367 -2.05 -9.49 5.50
CA VAL A 367 -1.98 -9.39 6.97
C VAL A 367 -3.35 -9.58 7.63
N PHE A 368 -4.42 -9.16 6.97
CA PHE A 368 -5.79 -9.26 7.50
C PHE A 368 -6.35 -10.68 7.54
N HIS A 369 -5.86 -11.58 6.68
CA HIS A 369 -6.25 -13.00 6.68
C HIS A 369 -5.90 -13.76 7.98
N LEU A 370 -4.96 -13.25 8.78
CA LEU A 370 -4.52 -13.85 10.05
C LEU A 370 -5.35 -13.38 11.27
N LEU A 371 -6.17 -12.34 11.13
CA LEU A 371 -6.91 -11.72 12.24
C LEU A 371 -8.35 -12.27 12.41
N ALA A 372 -8.78 -13.20 11.57
CA ALA A 372 -10.17 -13.66 11.45
C ALA A 372 -10.52 -14.95 12.25
N THR A 373 -9.98 -15.16 13.47
CA THR A 373 -10.39 -16.30 14.33
C THR A 373 -10.95 -15.90 15.71
N PRO A 374 -12.03 -16.55 16.20
CA PRO A 374 -13.00 -15.89 17.09
C PRO A 374 -12.78 -16.07 18.61
N ARG A 375 -11.59 -16.44 19.10
CA ARG A 375 -11.48 -16.98 20.48
C ARG A 375 -10.67 -16.23 21.54
N ALA A 376 -10.18 -15.01 21.32
CA ALA A 376 -9.28 -14.42 22.33
C ALA A 376 -9.33 -12.90 22.45
N PHE A 377 -10.36 -12.31 23.08
CA PHE A 377 -10.30 -10.87 23.40
C PHE A 377 -10.84 -10.50 24.78
N ARG A 378 -9.91 -10.17 25.69
CA ARG A 378 -10.12 -9.17 26.76
C ARG A 378 -9.03 -8.09 26.82
N THR A 379 -8.03 -8.12 25.94
CA THR A 379 -6.98 -7.10 25.81
C THR A 379 -6.30 -7.34 24.46
N VAL A 380 -6.29 -6.36 23.54
CA VAL A 380 -5.51 -6.48 22.30
C VAL A 380 -4.13 -5.89 22.57
N ARG A 381 -3.11 -6.74 22.61
CA ARG A 381 -1.71 -6.33 22.50
C ARG A 381 -1.27 -6.71 21.10
N VAL A 382 -1.03 -5.71 20.25
CA VAL A 382 -0.52 -5.96 18.89
C VAL A 382 0.99 -6.13 19.00
N LYS A 383 1.46 -7.37 18.86
CA LYS A 383 2.88 -7.71 18.69
C LYS A 383 3.11 -8.13 17.23
N ASN A 384 4.14 -7.58 16.60
CA ASN A 384 4.73 -7.98 15.31
C ASN A 384 3.76 -8.18 14.14
N LEU A 385 3.09 -7.13 13.65
CA LEU A 385 2.25 -7.25 12.43
C LEU A 385 2.00 -5.96 11.63
N ILE A 386 2.85 -4.93 11.78
CA ILE A 386 2.68 -3.69 11.00
C ILE A 386 3.88 -3.53 10.08
N LYS A 387 3.69 -3.95 8.83
CA LYS A 387 4.71 -3.94 7.77
C LYS A 387 4.66 -2.67 6.90
N SER A 388 3.78 -1.71 7.20
CA SER A 388 3.66 -0.44 6.45
C SER A 388 2.97 0.69 7.25
N ALA A 389 3.16 1.93 6.83
CA ALA A 389 2.69 3.14 7.49
C ALA A 389 1.24 3.46 7.13
N ASN A 390 0.73 2.90 6.01
CA ASN A 390 -0.69 2.87 5.76
C ASN A 390 -1.40 1.92 6.75
N SER A 391 -0.77 0.80 7.12
CA SER A 391 -1.27 -0.07 8.19
C SER A 391 -1.20 0.60 9.57
N PHE A 392 -0.12 1.33 9.86
CA PHE A 392 0.01 2.15 11.07
C PHE A 392 -1.05 3.27 11.13
N LYS A 393 -1.20 4.03 10.04
CA LYS A 393 -2.19 5.11 9.87
C LYS A 393 -3.61 4.60 10.06
N CYS A 394 -3.99 3.49 9.40
CA CYS A 394 -5.31 2.88 9.57
C CYS A 394 -5.60 2.42 11.01
N ILE A 395 -4.59 1.99 11.78
CA ILE A 395 -4.75 1.58 13.18
C ILE A 395 -4.92 2.79 14.11
N VAL A 396 -4.12 3.84 13.93
CA VAL A 396 -4.14 5.04 14.81
C VAL A 396 -5.26 6.03 14.46
N THR A 397 -5.84 5.97 13.26
CA THR A 397 -7.00 6.80 12.86
C THR A 397 -8.34 6.07 12.96
N SER A 398 -8.36 4.79 13.35
CA SER A 398 -9.59 4.00 13.47
C SER A 398 -10.32 4.27 14.78
N LYS A 399 -11.55 4.82 14.68
CA LYS A 399 -12.48 5.00 15.83
C LYS A 399 -12.89 3.67 16.48
N ALA A 400 -12.86 2.57 15.73
CA ALA A 400 -13.25 1.24 16.21
C ALA A 400 -12.13 0.52 16.97
N LEU A 401 -10.85 0.75 16.61
CA LEU A 401 -9.69 0.10 17.23
C LEU A 401 -9.16 0.86 18.45
N MET A 402 -9.28 2.19 18.45
CA MET A 402 -8.77 3.07 19.51
C MET A 402 -9.23 2.74 20.94
N PRO A 403 -10.48 2.31 21.22
CA PRO A 403 -10.92 1.93 22.57
C PRO A 403 -10.20 0.68 23.15
N PHE A 404 -9.57 -0.13 22.29
CA PHE A 404 -8.96 -1.40 22.65
C PHE A 404 -7.42 -1.34 22.70
N ILE A 405 -6.83 -0.22 22.29
CA ILE A 405 -5.38 -0.02 22.21
C ILE A 405 -4.92 0.79 23.42
N LYS A 406 -4.18 0.13 24.31
CA LYS A 406 -3.69 0.72 25.57
C LYS A 406 -2.26 1.23 25.49
N GLU A 407 -1.50 0.72 24.53
CA GLU A 407 -0.05 0.88 24.35
C GLU A 407 0.37 0.17 23.04
N VAL A 408 1.32 0.73 22.28
CA VAL A 408 1.92 0.10 21.10
C VAL A 408 3.43 0.00 21.32
N ARG A 409 3.97 -1.23 21.44
CA ARG A 409 5.42 -1.50 21.56
C ARG A 409 5.82 -2.63 20.62
N PHE A 410 7.01 -2.53 20.04
CA PHE A 410 7.63 -3.55 19.19
C PHE A 410 8.86 -4.17 19.89
N ARG A 411 9.16 -5.45 19.60
CA ARG A 411 10.44 -6.12 19.92
C ARG A 411 10.56 -7.37 19.03
N ASP A 412 11.64 -7.51 18.28
CA ASP A 412 12.00 -8.78 17.63
C ASP A 412 13.13 -9.49 18.37
N ASN A 413 13.03 -10.82 18.45
CA ASN A 413 14.13 -11.73 18.80
C ASN A 413 14.14 -12.82 17.72
N TYR A 414 15.30 -13.14 17.18
CA TYR A 414 15.53 -14.34 16.39
C TYR A 414 16.80 -15.04 16.87
N THR A 415 16.81 -16.36 16.70
CA THR A 415 17.96 -17.24 16.93
C THR A 415 18.68 -17.48 15.62
N ASP A 416 20.01 -17.51 15.64
CA ASP A 416 20.80 -17.88 14.48
C ASP A 416 20.69 -19.39 14.17
N GLU A 417 21.45 -19.84 13.17
CA GLU A 417 21.43 -21.22 12.67
C GLU A 417 21.91 -22.25 13.70
N ASP A 418 22.58 -21.81 14.78
CA ASP A 418 23.05 -22.65 15.88
C ASP A 418 22.11 -22.64 17.11
N GLY A 419 21.06 -21.80 17.09
CA GLY A 419 20.01 -21.77 18.11
C GLY A 419 20.30 -20.84 19.30
N ASP A 420 21.32 -19.99 19.21
CA ASP A 420 21.65 -19.01 20.25
C ASP A 420 20.84 -17.71 20.08
N MET A 421 20.41 -17.15 21.22
CA MET A 421 19.65 -15.89 21.27
C MET A 421 20.60 -14.70 21.15
N ILE A 422 20.76 -14.16 19.94
CA ILE A 422 21.51 -12.92 19.72
C ILE A 422 20.55 -11.74 19.83
N GLY A 423 20.71 -10.92 20.88
CA GLY A 423 20.00 -9.65 21.03
C GLY A 423 20.67 -8.55 20.20
N GLY A 424 20.22 -8.34 18.97
CA GLY A 424 20.56 -7.18 18.14
C GLY A 424 19.33 -6.29 17.92
N GLU A 425 19.35 -5.06 18.45
CA GLU A 425 18.19 -4.16 18.42
C GLU A 425 17.92 -3.59 17.02
N SER A 426 16.92 -4.13 16.31
CA SER A 426 16.25 -3.42 15.22
C SER A 426 14.76 -3.31 15.52
N THR A 427 14.27 -2.11 15.80
CA THR A 427 12.91 -1.83 16.25
C THR A 427 12.50 -0.39 15.97
N LEU A 428 11.52 -0.17 15.09
CA LEU A 428 10.79 1.09 14.97
C LEU A 428 10.24 1.45 16.36
N ARG A 429 11.01 2.22 17.15
CA ARG A 429 10.72 2.50 18.56
C ARG A 429 9.70 3.63 18.64
N ASP A 430 8.74 3.49 19.53
CA ASP A 430 7.87 4.55 20.06
C ASP A 430 7.32 5.65 19.14
N VAL A 431 6.00 5.57 18.90
CA VAL A 431 5.13 6.74 18.89
C VAL A 431 4.45 6.81 20.25
N SER A 432 5.02 7.55 21.20
CA SER A 432 4.44 7.76 22.53
C SER A 432 3.57 9.01 22.53
N ILE A 433 2.25 8.85 22.75
CA ILE A 433 1.33 9.97 22.95
C ILE A 433 1.11 10.13 24.47
N CYS A 434 1.72 11.14 25.09
CA CYS A 434 1.62 11.38 26.52
C CYS A 434 0.61 12.51 26.84
N GLY A 435 -0.54 12.17 27.42
CA GLY A 435 -1.46 13.13 28.05
C GLY A 435 -1.36 13.08 29.58
N GLY A 436 -1.21 14.25 30.22
CA GLY A 436 -0.97 14.38 31.65
C GLY A 436 -2.14 14.04 32.59
N GLN A 437 -1.74 13.49 33.73
CA GLN A 437 -2.43 13.28 35.01
C GLN A 437 -3.42 12.11 35.21
N ARG A 438 -3.06 11.35 36.26
CA ARG A 438 -3.74 10.19 36.85
C ARG A 438 -5.05 10.61 37.49
N GLU A 439 -6.18 10.06 37.03
CA GLU A 439 -7.28 9.71 37.93
C GLU A 439 -8.11 8.54 37.37
N ARG A 440 -8.27 7.50 38.18
CA ARG A 440 -9.18 6.38 37.90
C ARG A 440 -10.60 6.83 38.24
N ARG A 441 -11.48 7.05 37.25
CA ARG A 441 -12.94 7.00 37.41
C ARG A 441 -13.65 6.76 36.07
N ARG A 442 -14.89 6.27 36.16
CA ARG A 442 -15.67 5.51 35.16
C ARG A 442 -15.72 6.12 33.74
N TRP A 443 -15.51 5.25 32.75
CA TRP A 443 -15.58 5.48 31.29
C TRP A 443 -17.03 5.61 30.75
N GLY A 444 -17.87 6.39 31.41
CA GLY A 444 -19.13 6.86 30.82
C GLY A 444 -18.89 8.27 30.34
N THR A 445 -18.90 8.49 29.02
CA THR A 445 -18.57 9.74 28.31
C THR A 445 -17.08 10.13 28.35
N HIS A 446 -16.34 9.83 27.27
CA HIS A 446 -15.00 10.39 27.03
C HIS A 446 -15.09 11.61 26.08
N PRO A 447 -14.34 12.68 26.36
CA PRO A 447 -14.34 13.91 25.57
C PRO A 447 -13.59 13.74 24.26
N SER A 448 -14.00 14.49 23.24
CA SER A 448 -13.26 14.72 22.00
C SER A 448 -11.81 15.14 22.28
N TYR A 449 -10.84 14.31 21.90
CA TYR A 449 -9.41 14.63 22.00
C TYR A 449 -9.09 15.78 21.04
N SER A 450 -8.58 16.90 21.58
CA SER A 450 -8.41 18.15 20.84
C SER A 450 -6.96 18.63 20.70
N LYS A 451 -5.96 17.97 21.30
CA LYS A 451 -4.55 18.43 21.29
C LYS A 451 -3.52 17.29 21.32
N LEU A 452 -2.72 17.15 20.26
CA LEU A 452 -1.50 16.33 20.17
C LEU A 452 -0.28 17.28 20.20
N ASP A 453 0.62 17.15 21.16
CA ASP A 453 1.71 18.10 21.42
C ASP A 453 3.13 17.57 21.15
N THR A 454 3.35 16.26 21.28
CA THR A 454 4.63 15.61 21.06
C THR A 454 4.48 14.42 20.12
N LEU A 455 5.41 14.30 19.17
CA LEU A 455 5.50 13.20 18.23
C LEU A 455 6.93 12.70 18.13
N VAL A 456 7.11 11.39 18.27
CA VAL A 456 8.38 10.72 18.04
C VAL A 456 8.17 9.74 16.89
N LEU A 457 9.01 9.83 15.87
CA LEU A 457 9.06 8.95 14.71
C LEU A 457 10.42 8.29 14.74
N ASN A 458 10.48 6.99 14.97
CA ASN A 458 11.67 6.22 14.62
C ASN A 458 11.38 5.57 13.28
N LEU A 459 12.21 5.80 12.28
CA LEU A 459 12.14 5.12 10.98
C LEU A 459 13.25 4.08 10.98
N TYR A 460 13.17 3.01 10.17
CA TYR A 460 14.26 2.04 10.08
C TYR A 460 14.86 2.08 8.69
N PRO A 461 16.20 2.04 8.57
CA PRO A 461 16.83 1.75 7.30
C PRO A 461 16.59 0.27 6.99
N ASP A 462 15.57 -0.05 6.21
CA ASP A 462 15.63 -1.32 5.46
C ASP A 462 16.72 -1.12 4.42
N PHE A 463 17.76 -1.96 4.52
CA PHE A 463 18.87 -2.00 3.58
C PHE A 463 18.32 -2.00 2.15
N LEU A 464 18.77 -1.04 1.35
CA LEU A 464 18.70 -1.13 -0.10
C LEU A 464 19.61 -2.29 -0.48
N GLU A 465 19.07 -3.50 -0.47
CA GLU A 465 19.78 -4.68 -1.00
C GLU A 465 20.28 -4.34 -2.41
N GLU A 466 21.55 -4.67 -2.61
CA GLU A 466 22.37 -4.35 -3.76
C GLU A 466 21.67 -4.56 -5.10
N ALA A 467 22.11 -3.76 -6.08
CA ALA A 467 21.84 -3.86 -7.51
C ALA A 467 20.55 -3.19 -8.01
N SER A 468 20.65 -1.90 -8.32
CA SER A 468 20.94 -1.46 -9.70
C SER A 468 20.78 0.06 -9.82
N TYR A 469 21.80 0.71 -10.35
CA TYR A 469 21.87 2.14 -10.64
C TYR A 469 20.83 2.63 -11.69
N GLU A 470 19.83 1.82 -12.03
CA GLU A 470 18.78 2.11 -13.03
C GLU A 470 17.35 2.04 -12.45
N ILE A 471 17.16 2.01 -11.13
CA ILE A 471 15.80 1.92 -10.55
C ILE A 471 15.18 3.32 -10.40
N LEU A 472 14.26 3.62 -11.32
CA LEU A 472 13.32 4.76 -11.32
C LEU A 472 12.28 4.76 -10.18
N GLU A 473 12.41 3.92 -9.14
CA GLU A 473 11.43 3.78 -8.07
C GLU A 473 12.04 3.87 -6.65
N PRO A 474 11.53 4.75 -5.77
CA PRO A 474 12.01 4.87 -4.39
C PRO A 474 11.69 3.62 -3.55
N SER A 475 12.51 3.34 -2.52
CA SER A 475 12.31 2.20 -1.61
C SER A 475 10.98 2.31 -0.86
N ASP A 476 10.43 1.17 -0.41
CA ASP A 476 9.17 1.18 0.34
C ASP A 476 9.30 1.97 1.64
N SER A 477 10.46 1.90 2.32
CA SER A 477 10.79 2.71 3.51
C SER A 477 10.86 4.20 3.20
N LEU A 478 11.27 4.58 1.98
CA LEU A 478 11.24 5.97 1.53
C LEU A 478 9.82 6.45 1.23
N LYS A 479 9.05 5.65 0.50
CA LYS A 479 7.64 5.89 0.19
C LYS A 479 6.81 6.03 1.47
N LEU A 480 7.12 5.21 2.48
CA LEU A 480 6.56 5.21 3.83
C LEU A 480 6.79 6.55 4.55
N GLN A 481 8.05 6.96 4.62
CA GLN A 481 8.47 8.21 5.24
C GLN A 481 7.75 9.40 4.59
N LEU A 482 7.74 9.44 3.25
CA LEU A 482 7.03 10.48 2.49
C LEU A 482 5.52 10.49 2.75
N ALA A 483 4.88 9.31 2.87
CA ALA A 483 3.46 9.22 3.17
C ALA A 483 3.11 9.71 4.59
N ILE A 484 3.94 9.41 5.59
CA ILE A 484 3.80 9.91 6.96
C ILE A 484 3.90 11.44 6.96
N PHE A 485 4.93 11.99 6.34
CA PHE A 485 5.16 13.43 6.24
C PHE A 485 4.08 14.16 5.44
N LYS A 486 3.56 13.55 4.37
CA LYS A 486 2.41 14.06 3.63
C LYS A 486 1.13 14.06 4.48
N ALA A 487 0.94 13.07 5.34
CA ALA A 487 -0.19 13.03 6.25
C ALA A 487 -0.10 14.10 7.35
N LEU A 488 1.08 14.28 7.95
CA LEU A 488 1.32 15.30 8.97
C LEU A 488 1.15 16.71 8.40
N SER A 489 1.65 16.96 7.19
CA SER A 489 1.52 18.25 6.51
C SER A 489 0.07 18.60 6.19
N THR A 490 -0.71 17.64 5.67
CA THR A 490 -2.12 17.84 5.32
C THR A 490 -3.01 18.10 6.54
N ASN A 491 -2.59 17.67 7.73
CA ASN A 491 -3.36 17.84 8.97
C ASN A 491 -2.74 18.86 9.93
N SER A 492 -1.69 19.57 9.51
CA SER A 492 -0.89 20.47 10.36
C SER A 492 -1.75 21.50 11.11
N ASP A 493 -2.78 22.07 10.46
CA ASP A 493 -3.73 23.03 11.06
C ASP A 493 -4.57 22.46 12.23
N THR A 494 -4.69 21.14 12.31
CA THR A 494 -5.47 20.45 13.35
C THR A 494 -4.60 19.85 14.44
N LEU A 495 -3.27 19.87 14.26
CA LEU A 495 -2.30 19.31 15.18
C LEU A 495 -1.70 20.43 16.04
N SER A 496 -1.74 20.29 17.36
CA SER A 496 -1.15 21.25 18.30
C SER A 496 0.32 20.93 18.61
N LEU A 497 1.08 20.47 17.60
CA LEU A 497 2.39 19.84 17.79
C LEU A 497 3.45 20.89 18.17
N THR A 498 4.12 20.67 19.29
CA THR A 498 5.22 21.52 19.80
C THR A 498 6.55 20.77 19.87
N SER A 499 6.56 19.44 19.82
CA SER A 499 7.78 18.64 19.89
C SER A 499 7.77 17.55 18.84
N LEU A 500 8.84 17.46 18.04
CA LEU A 500 9.00 16.44 17.01
C LEU A 500 10.37 15.79 17.10
N THR A 501 10.41 14.46 17.13
CA THR A 501 11.62 13.66 16.97
C THR A 501 11.47 12.79 15.74
N ILE A 502 12.48 12.78 14.87
CA ILE A 502 12.56 11.95 13.67
C ILE A 502 13.90 11.24 13.73
N ASN A 503 13.89 9.92 13.88
CA ASN A 503 15.09 9.11 13.81
C ASN A 503 15.12 8.36 12.47
N ASN A 504 16.31 8.29 11.87
CA ASN A 504 16.57 7.67 10.57
C ASN A 504 15.80 8.31 9.41
N LEU A 505 15.81 9.64 9.34
CA LEU A 505 15.35 10.41 8.19
C LEU A 505 16.24 10.09 6.98
N PHE A 506 15.67 9.50 5.92
CA PHE A 506 16.43 9.26 4.69
C PHE A 506 16.86 10.57 4.03
N ALA A 507 18.14 10.66 3.66
CA ALA A 507 18.74 11.81 3.00
C ALA A 507 18.65 11.74 1.47
N PHE A 508 17.58 12.30 0.92
CA PHE A 508 17.32 12.39 -0.53
C PHE A 508 16.44 13.60 -0.82
N HIS A 509 16.60 14.21 -1.99
CA HIS A 509 15.76 15.34 -2.39
C HIS A 509 14.38 14.90 -2.88
N ASN A 510 13.32 15.60 -2.45
CA ASN A 510 11.93 15.30 -2.80
C ASN A 510 11.06 16.56 -2.77
N GLU A 511 10.16 16.71 -3.75
CA GLU A 511 9.21 17.83 -3.85
C GLU A 511 8.31 18.01 -2.60
N LEU A 512 8.16 16.97 -1.76
CA LEU A 512 7.44 17.08 -0.49
C LEU A 512 8.11 18.05 0.48
N TYR A 513 9.45 18.09 0.52
CA TYR A 513 10.19 18.93 1.46
C TYR A 513 10.01 20.42 1.16
N ASP A 514 9.80 20.77 -0.10
CA ASP A 514 9.52 22.13 -0.57
C ASP A 514 8.03 22.51 -0.46
N ASN A 515 7.17 21.58 -0.03
CA ASN A 515 5.74 21.83 0.07
C ASN A 515 5.41 22.80 1.23
N PRO A 516 4.69 23.91 0.99
CA PRO A 516 4.31 24.87 2.04
C PRO A 516 3.61 24.26 3.25
N SER A 517 2.75 23.25 3.05
CA SER A 517 2.05 22.55 4.14
C SER A 517 2.97 21.63 4.94
N PHE A 518 4.07 21.16 4.35
CA PHE A 518 5.08 20.39 5.08
C PHE A 518 5.94 21.30 5.94
N LEU A 519 6.34 22.46 5.41
CA LEU A 519 7.02 23.50 6.16
C LEU A 519 6.18 23.97 7.37
N GLN A 520 4.85 24.01 7.25
CA GLN A 520 3.97 24.37 8.36
C GLN A 520 4.13 23.47 9.60
N ILE A 521 4.53 22.20 9.45
CA ILE A 521 4.76 21.27 10.59
C ILE A 521 5.80 21.84 11.55
N PHE A 522 6.86 22.45 11.02
CA PHE A 522 7.96 22.97 11.83
C PHE A 522 7.67 24.36 12.42
N SER A 523 6.59 25.03 11.97
CA SER A 523 6.31 26.44 12.32
C SER A 523 5.80 26.66 13.74
N HIS A 524 5.42 25.57 14.41
CA HIS A 524 4.88 25.58 15.77
C HIS A 524 5.74 24.77 16.75
N LEU A 525 6.86 24.20 16.29
CA LEU A 525 7.73 23.39 17.12
C LEU A 525 8.57 24.26 18.05
N SER A 526 8.61 23.87 19.33
CA SER A 526 9.58 24.32 20.31
C SER A 526 10.77 23.38 20.46
N ARG A 527 10.63 22.12 20.04
CA ARG A 527 11.69 21.11 20.09
C ARG A 527 11.71 20.26 18.81
N LEU A 528 12.88 20.11 18.22
CA LEU A 528 13.12 19.27 17.04
C LEU A 528 14.36 18.41 17.27
N HIS A 529 14.21 17.10 17.08
CA HIS A 529 15.33 16.16 17.03
C HIS A 529 15.28 15.43 15.69
N VAL A 530 16.38 15.43 14.94
CA VAL A 530 16.49 14.70 13.68
C VAL A 530 17.77 13.86 13.67
N THR A 531 17.62 12.56 13.45
CA THR A 531 18.71 11.67 13.08
C THR A 531 18.54 11.32 11.61
N VAL A 532 19.55 11.56 10.79
CA VAL A 532 19.55 11.33 9.34
C VAL A 532 20.37 10.10 9.03
N VAL A 533 19.88 9.28 8.10
CA VAL A 533 20.56 8.07 7.63
C VAL A 533 20.86 8.19 6.14
N SER A 534 22.10 7.87 5.75
CA SER A 534 22.55 7.87 4.36
C SER A 534 22.32 6.51 3.68
N ASN A 535 22.36 6.48 2.35
CA ASN A 535 22.41 5.26 1.55
C ASN A 535 23.80 5.09 0.91
N THR A 536 24.82 4.80 1.70
CA THR A 536 26.19 4.62 1.20
C THR A 536 26.57 3.14 1.16
N ASN A 537 26.01 2.39 0.21
CA ASN A 537 26.62 1.12 -0.22
C ASN A 537 27.58 1.31 -1.43
N THR A 538 28.09 2.53 -1.60
CA THR A 538 28.92 2.96 -2.73
C THR A 538 30.33 3.33 -2.27
N THR A 539 30.95 2.45 -1.50
CA THR A 539 32.41 2.38 -1.44
C THR A 539 32.73 0.92 -1.75
N MET A 540 33.24 0.56 -2.93
CA MET A 540 34.68 0.41 -3.14
C MET A 540 35.06 0.15 -4.62
N ASP A 541 34.15 0.27 -5.60
CA ASP A 541 34.45 -0.08 -7.00
C ASP A 541 34.24 1.10 -7.98
N GLY A 542 35.15 2.09 -7.90
CA GLY A 542 35.74 2.73 -9.08
C GLY A 542 34.86 3.51 -10.09
N GLY A 543 33.78 4.20 -9.68
CA GLY A 543 32.97 4.98 -10.63
C GLY A 543 32.43 6.32 -10.09
N ALA A 544 33.00 7.42 -10.60
CA ALA A 544 32.53 8.83 -10.64
C ALA A 544 32.04 9.51 -9.34
N PRO A 545 32.64 10.65 -8.93
CA PRO A 545 32.24 11.38 -7.73
C PRO A 545 31.26 12.54 -8.04
N PHE A 546 30.39 12.88 -7.08
CA PHE A 546 29.74 14.20 -6.89
C PHE A 546 28.30 14.52 -7.36
N GLU A 547 27.42 13.56 -7.65
CA GLU A 547 25.96 13.85 -7.68
C GLU A 547 25.16 12.84 -6.85
N ASP A 548 25.49 12.77 -5.55
CA ASP A 548 24.75 11.95 -4.60
C ASP A 548 23.53 12.73 -4.05
N PRO A 549 22.30 12.19 -4.15
CA PRO A 549 21.11 12.73 -3.48
C PRO A 549 21.31 13.03 -1.99
N PHE A 550 22.23 12.35 -1.31
CA PHE A 550 22.64 12.64 0.06
C PHE A 550 23.30 14.01 0.20
N VAL A 551 24.25 14.33 -0.70
CA VAL A 551 24.96 15.62 -0.70
C VAL A 551 23.99 16.75 -1.00
N GLU A 552 23.11 16.57 -1.97
CA GLU A 552 22.06 17.56 -2.27
C GLU A 552 21.09 17.74 -1.09
N PHE A 553 20.75 16.66 -0.37
CA PHE A 553 19.90 16.75 0.80
C PHE A 553 20.55 17.58 1.92
N TRP A 554 21.84 17.41 2.17
CA TRP A 554 22.54 18.16 3.21
C TRP A 554 23.00 19.56 2.80
N GLU A 555 23.31 19.81 1.54
CA GLU A 555 23.73 21.14 1.06
C GLU A 555 22.54 22.05 0.71
N LYS A 556 21.39 21.46 0.33
CA LYS A 556 20.20 22.23 -0.06
C LYS A 556 19.03 22.01 0.88
N THR A 557 18.65 20.77 1.15
CA THR A 557 17.38 20.47 1.84
C THR A 557 17.45 20.74 3.34
N ILE A 558 18.44 20.22 4.08
CA ILE A 558 18.59 20.44 5.52
C ILE A 558 18.80 21.92 5.85
N PRO A 559 19.68 22.67 5.16
CA PRO A 559 19.78 24.10 5.31
C PRO A 559 18.44 24.79 5.07
N HIS A 560 17.74 24.50 3.97
CA HIS A 560 16.46 25.15 3.67
C HIS A 560 15.32 24.82 4.63
N LEU A 561 15.23 23.56 5.07
CA LEU A 561 14.11 23.00 5.82
C LEU A 561 14.28 23.11 7.32
N ILE A 562 15.50 22.81 7.80
CA ILE A 562 15.79 22.59 9.22
C ILE A 562 16.69 23.67 9.79
N LEU A 563 17.63 24.28 9.06
CA LEU A 563 18.58 25.24 9.65
C LEU A 563 18.19 26.71 9.39
N ALA A 564 17.82 27.04 8.16
CA ALA A 564 17.75 28.39 7.62
C ALA A 564 16.32 28.97 7.55
N SER A 565 16.29 30.30 7.44
CA SER A 565 15.11 31.10 7.09
C SER A 565 15.32 31.67 5.68
N PRO A 566 14.61 31.17 4.64
CA PRO A 566 14.64 31.81 3.33
C PRO A 566 13.77 33.06 3.34
N ALA A 567 14.28 34.12 2.71
CA ALA A 567 13.58 35.37 2.44
C ALA A 567 12.37 35.17 1.51
N ALA A 568 11.29 34.58 2.01
CA ALA A 568 9.95 34.58 1.42
C ALA A 568 8.95 34.14 2.50
N SER A 569 8.27 35.13 3.09
CA SER A 569 7.04 35.13 3.93
C SER A 569 6.66 33.95 4.84
N LEU A 570 6.78 32.67 4.43
CA LEU A 570 6.36 31.51 5.22
C LEU A 570 7.41 31.03 6.24
N ALA A 571 8.70 31.09 5.92
CA ALA A 571 9.76 30.62 6.83
C ALA A 571 10.06 31.57 8.00
N SER A 572 9.48 32.77 8.00
CA SER A 572 9.57 33.71 9.12
C SER A 572 8.80 33.24 10.36
N SER A 573 7.87 32.27 10.22
CA SER A 573 7.16 31.64 11.34
C SER A 573 7.97 30.49 11.96
N LEU A 574 8.64 29.66 11.15
CA LEU A 574 9.56 28.59 11.57
C LEU A 574 10.61 29.07 12.59
N ALA A 575 11.20 30.23 12.33
CA ALA A 575 12.29 30.77 13.13
C ALA A 575 11.89 31.21 14.55
N LYS A 576 10.60 31.37 14.87
CA LYS A 576 10.17 32.08 16.10
C LYS A 576 9.92 31.21 17.32
N SER A 577 9.73 29.89 17.16
CA SER A 577 9.30 29.02 18.27
C SER A 577 10.34 28.01 18.74
N LEU A 578 11.33 27.66 17.91
CA LEU A 578 12.23 26.55 18.20
C LEU A 578 13.28 26.89 19.27
N THR A 579 13.18 26.24 20.42
CA THR A 579 14.06 26.44 21.59
C THR A 579 15.11 25.35 21.77
N SER A 580 14.90 24.18 21.16
CA SER A 580 15.83 23.04 21.20
C SER A 580 15.92 22.36 19.83
N LEU A 581 17.14 22.18 19.35
CA LEU A 581 17.45 21.53 18.07
C LEU A 581 18.54 20.47 18.28
N THR A 582 18.26 19.25 17.86
CA THR A 582 19.24 18.16 17.78
C THR A 582 19.32 17.64 16.35
N ILE A 583 20.53 17.54 15.80
CA ILE A 583 20.77 16.95 14.48
C ILE A 583 21.93 15.94 14.57
N HIS A 584 21.69 14.74 14.06
CA HIS A 584 22.65 13.64 14.06
C HIS A 584 22.75 13.03 12.67
N SER A 585 23.96 12.87 12.14
CA SER A 585 24.27 12.10 10.93
C SER A 585 24.81 10.72 11.31
N ASP A 586 24.48 9.69 10.54
CA ASP A 586 24.98 8.31 10.71
C ASP A 586 26.32 8.03 9.99
N GLN A 587 26.88 9.01 9.27
CA GLN A 587 28.11 8.87 8.49
C GLN A 587 29.36 9.25 9.28
N ASP A 588 30.36 8.36 9.30
CA ASP A 588 31.51 8.52 10.19
C ASP A 588 32.79 9.09 9.56
N VAL A 589 32.99 9.02 8.24
CA VAL A 589 34.23 9.46 7.56
C VAL A 589 33.96 9.72 6.07
N GLY A 590 34.68 10.66 5.44
CA GLY A 590 34.78 10.67 3.96
C GLY A 590 33.79 11.53 3.21
N LEU A 591 32.53 11.57 3.64
CA LEU A 591 31.44 11.96 2.74
C LEU A 591 30.29 12.69 3.47
N ILE A 592 30.48 13.95 3.92
CA ILE A 592 29.38 14.92 4.21
C ILE A 592 28.43 14.46 5.38
N PRO A 593 27.77 15.33 6.19
CA PRO A 593 27.16 16.63 5.87
C PRO A 593 27.98 17.87 6.13
N ARG A 594 27.91 18.81 5.18
CA ARG A 594 28.54 20.14 5.27
C ARG A 594 27.52 21.15 5.78
N ILE A 595 27.84 21.81 6.89
CA ILE A 595 27.00 22.87 7.47
C ILE A 595 27.89 24.08 7.79
N SER A 596 27.34 25.28 7.59
CA SER A 596 27.95 26.49 8.14
C SER A 596 27.21 26.94 9.40
N PHE A 597 27.93 27.48 10.38
CA PHE A 597 27.32 28.12 11.56
C PHE A 597 26.34 29.25 11.17
N SER A 598 26.56 29.92 10.04
CA SER A 598 25.64 30.95 9.55
C SER A 598 24.26 30.42 9.18
N GLU A 599 24.14 29.12 8.87
CA GLU A 599 22.87 28.51 8.47
C GLU A 599 21.93 28.31 9.66
N LEU A 600 22.43 28.31 10.91
CA LEU A 600 21.62 28.12 12.12
C LEU A 600 20.87 29.39 12.51
N THR A 601 19.64 29.57 12.03
CA THR A 601 18.93 30.88 12.07
C THR A 601 17.89 31.08 13.17
N TYR A 602 17.73 30.16 14.14
CA TYR A 602 16.68 30.24 15.16
C TYR A 602 16.96 31.23 16.32
N PRO A 603 16.44 32.48 16.31
CA PRO A 603 16.77 33.50 17.30
C PRO A 603 16.43 33.18 18.77
N VAL A 604 15.55 32.21 19.03
CA VAL A 604 15.13 31.83 20.40
C VAL A 604 15.75 30.50 20.86
N LEU A 605 16.75 29.99 20.12
CA LEU A 605 17.37 28.71 20.41
C LEU A 605 18.13 28.79 21.75
N THR A 606 17.79 27.87 22.65
CA THR A 606 18.41 27.74 23.98
C THR A 606 19.28 26.50 24.10
N SER A 607 19.01 25.49 23.28
CA SER A 607 19.73 24.22 23.26
C SER A 607 20.02 23.79 21.82
N LEU A 608 21.30 23.52 21.54
CA LEU A 608 21.78 23.01 20.26
C LEU A 608 22.64 21.76 20.50
N ALA A 609 22.30 20.66 19.83
CA ALA A 609 23.10 19.44 19.82
C ALA A 609 23.37 18.98 18.38
N LEU A 610 24.63 18.85 18.00
CA LEU A 610 25.06 18.40 16.67
C LEU A 610 26.00 17.20 16.80
N GLN A 611 25.79 16.18 15.96
CA GLN A 611 26.59 14.97 15.97
C GLN A 611 26.95 14.51 14.53
N HIS A 612 28.24 14.17 14.31
CA HIS A 612 28.84 13.80 13.00
C HIS A 612 28.61 14.85 11.89
N ILE A 613 28.87 16.13 12.20
CA ILE A 613 28.72 17.25 11.25
C ILE A 613 30.09 17.77 10.80
N LEU A 614 30.25 18.00 9.49
CA LEU A 614 31.40 18.70 8.92
C LEU A 614 31.09 20.20 8.79
N PHE A 615 31.85 21.04 9.46
CA PHE A 615 31.77 22.48 9.32
C PHE A 615 32.62 22.98 8.16
N VAL A 616 32.00 23.80 7.30
CA VAL A 616 32.70 24.52 6.24
C VAL A 616 32.53 26.00 6.45
N ASP A 617 33.65 26.67 6.67
CA ASP A 617 33.68 28.13 6.69
C ASP A 617 33.93 28.62 5.25
N ASN A 618 32.83 28.78 4.49
CA ASN A 618 32.85 29.14 3.08
C ASN A 618 33.58 30.47 2.85
N ASN A 619 34.78 30.42 2.27
CA ASN A 619 35.51 31.58 1.78
C ASN A 619 36.08 31.31 0.38
N HIS A 620 35.27 30.73 -0.51
CA HIS A 620 35.68 30.45 -1.89
C HIS A 620 35.47 31.64 -2.87
N ASP A 621 34.92 32.77 -2.42
CA ASP A 621 34.77 33.95 -3.28
C ASP A 621 35.68 35.11 -2.82
N ILE A 622 36.62 35.49 -3.69
CA ILE A 622 37.67 36.50 -3.45
C ILE A 622 37.12 37.94 -3.56
N SER A 623 35.80 38.14 -3.62
CA SER A 623 35.23 39.49 -3.71
C SER A 623 34.40 39.90 -2.48
N ALA A 624 35.01 40.77 -1.68
CA ALA A 624 34.40 41.73 -0.75
C ALA A 624 33.44 41.20 0.35
N ALA A 625 34.01 41.16 1.57
CA ALA A 625 33.35 41.41 2.85
C ALA A 625 32.31 40.40 3.36
N ALA A 626 32.77 39.31 4.01
CA ALA A 626 32.10 38.75 5.19
C ALA A 626 32.94 37.67 5.89
N ALA A 627 33.63 38.04 6.96
CA ALA A 627 34.12 37.12 7.98
C ALA A 627 32.97 36.67 8.92
N THR A 628 31.85 36.15 8.39
CA THR A 628 30.56 36.21 9.14
C THR A 628 29.95 34.88 9.57
N GLY A 629 30.51 33.71 9.23
CA GLY A 629 29.92 32.41 9.59
C GLY A 629 29.64 32.22 11.09
N VAL A 630 30.70 32.31 11.89
CA VAL A 630 30.67 32.15 13.36
C VAL A 630 30.18 33.43 14.04
N GLU A 631 30.49 34.58 13.46
CA GLU A 631 30.16 35.89 13.98
C GLU A 631 28.65 36.14 13.90
N ASP A 632 27.99 35.78 12.80
CA ASP A 632 26.54 35.89 12.66
C ASP A 632 25.83 34.91 13.60
N PHE A 633 26.41 33.73 13.83
CA PHE A 633 25.92 32.78 14.82
C PHE A 633 26.00 33.37 16.24
N ILE A 634 27.14 33.95 16.60
CA ILE A 634 27.33 34.62 17.88
C ILE A 634 26.36 35.78 18.07
N VAL A 635 26.18 36.62 17.04
CA VAL A 635 25.25 37.75 17.09
C VAL A 635 23.81 37.29 17.33
N ARG A 636 23.40 36.17 16.72
CA ARG A 636 22.05 35.61 16.88
C ARG A 636 21.83 34.93 18.22
N HIS A 637 22.80 34.13 18.66
CA HIS A 637 22.60 33.14 19.72
C HIS A 637 23.34 33.46 21.02
N GLY A 638 24.22 34.45 21.03
CA GLY A 638 25.09 34.76 22.17
C GLY A 638 24.35 35.12 23.46
N SER A 639 23.11 35.59 23.35
CA SER A 639 22.22 35.90 24.48
C SER A 639 21.15 34.85 24.77
N THR A 640 21.00 33.80 23.95
CA THR A 640 19.91 32.81 24.09
C THR A 640 20.42 31.40 24.33
N LEU A 641 21.54 31.01 23.74
CA LEU A 641 22.03 29.64 23.76
C LEU A 641 22.69 29.30 25.10
N THR A 642 21.98 28.50 25.90
CA THR A 642 22.39 28.08 27.25
C THR A 642 23.02 26.69 27.27
N HIS A 643 22.71 25.84 26.28
CA HIS A 643 23.22 24.49 26.13
C HIS A 643 23.78 24.28 24.73
N LEU A 644 25.06 23.90 24.64
CA LEU A 644 25.73 23.56 23.39
C LEU A 644 26.37 22.17 23.51
N GLU A 645 26.07 21.32 22.53
CA GLU A 645 26.62 19.98 22.42
C GLU A 645 27.13 19.73 21.00
N LEU A 646 28.40 19.40 20.85
CA LEU A 646 29.03 19.06 19.58
C LEU A 646 29.78 17.73 19.75
N ARG A 647 29.33 16.69 19.06
CA ARG A 647 29.97 15.36 19.04
C ARG A 647 30.48 15.06 17.65
N PHE A 648 31.73 14.64 17.52
CA PHE A 648 32.31 14.28 16.21
C PHE A 648 32.19 15.35 15.13
N CYS A 649 32.22 16.62 15.54
CA CYS A 649 32.12 17.73 14.61
C CYS A 649 33.52 18.11 14.13
N ARG A 650 33.73 18.12 12.81
CA ARG A 650 35.05 18.39 12.19
C ARG A 650 35.02 19.69 11.40
N ILE A 651 36.19 20.30 11.16
CA ILE A 651 36.33 21.47 10.28
C ILE A 651 37.04 21.05 8.99
N LEU A 652 36.52 21.52 7.85
CA LEU A 652 37.16 21.37 6.55
C LEU A 652 38.35 22.32 6.41
N MET A 653 39.48 21.78 6.00
CA MET A 653 40.69 22.50 5.59
C MET A 653 40.76 22.52 4.06
N LEU A 654 40.85 23.70 3.46
CA LEU A 654 40.75 23.89 2.01
C LEU A 654 42.05 23.62 1.23
N ASP A 655 43.15 23.23 1.90
CA ASP A 655 44.45 22.97 1.26
C ASP A 655 45.35 22.01 2.08
N ASP A 656 46.17 21.23 1.37
CA ASP A 656 47.14 20.29 1.96
C ASP A 656 48.35 20.97 2.60
N GLU A 657 48.58 22.24 2.26
CA GLU A 657 49.68 23.09 2.73
C GLU A 657 49.33 23.89 4.01
N GLY A 658 48.09 23.82 4.51
CA GLY A 658 47.72 24.45 5.78
C GLY A 658 47.45 25.96 5.71
N THR A 659 46.97 26.46 4.57
CA THR A 659 46.47 27.82 4.37
C THR A 659 44.97 28.01 4.63
N SER A 660 44.24 27.00 5.11
CA SER A 660 42.97 27.23 5.81
C SER A 660 43.19 28.09 7.06
N ARG A 661 42.45 29.21 7.16
CA ARG A 661 42.73 30.28 8.12
C ARG A 661 42.03 30.15 9.48
N ARG A 662 41.22 29.10 9.70
CA ARG A 662 40.39 28.95 10.91
C ARG A 662 40.50 27.56 11.54
N PHE A 663 41.08 27.53 12.73
CA PHE A 663 41.15 26.39 13.62
C PHE A 663 40.06 26.47 14.70
N TRP A 664 39.72 25.34 15.32
CA TRP A 664 38.74 25.31 16.42
C TRP A 664 39.08 26.27 17.55
N SER A 665 40.37 26.47 17.86
CA SER A 665 40.87 27.42 18.86
C SER A 665 40.31 28.83 18.70
N GLN A 666 40.17 29.30 17.47
CA GLN A 666 39.63 30.62 17.19
C GLN A 666 38.13 30.68 17.50
N ILE A 667 37.38 29.61 17.17
CA ILE A 667 35.93 29.49 17.47
C ILE A 667 35.71 29.37 18.98
N TRP A 668 36.44 28.49 19.66
CA TRP A 668 36.35 28.31 21.11
C TRP A 668 36.65 29.60 21.87
N SER A 669 37.67 30.34 21.45
CA SER A 669 38.00 31.64 22.03
C SER A 669 36.85 32.65 21.89
N ARG A 670 36.21 32.70 20.71
CA ARG A 670 35.05 33.56 20.47
C ARG A 670 33.84 33.10 21.28
N PHE A 671 33.57 31.80 21.36
CA PHE A 671 32.46 31.26 22.16
C PHE A 671 32.64 31.55 23.66
N ALA A 672 33.87 31.44 24.18
CA ALA A 672 34.17 31.74 25.57
C ALA A 672 33.87 33.21 25.90
N HIS A 673 34.20 34.12 24.98
CA HIS A 673 33.97 35.55 25.16
C HIS A 673 32.51 35.97 24.93
N ASP A 674 31.87 35.47 23.87
CA ASP A 674 30.64 36.07 23.35
C ASP A 674 29.35 35.26 23.59
N LEU A 675 29.40 33.94 23.85
CA LEU A 675 28.23 33.15 24.25
C LEU A 675 27.97 33.28 25.75
N LYS A 676 27.61 34.48 26.20
CA LYS A 676 27.63 34.89 27.62
C LYS A 676 26.68 34.09 28.51
N VAL A 677 25.59 33.55 27.95
CA VAL A 677 24.58 32.79 28.70
C VAL A 677 24.79 31.28 28.66
N LEU A 678 25.87 30.80 28.02
CA LEU A 678 26.18 29.38 27.92
C LEU A 678 26.59 28.82 29.29
N VAL A 679 25.81 27.84 29.78
CA VAL A 679 25.97 27.21 31.11
C VAL A 679 26.13 25.68 31.03
N SER A 680 25.84 25.08 29.88
CA SER A 680 26.08 23.66 29.61
C SER A 680 26.84 23.52 28.30
N LEU A 681 27.97 22.82 28.34
CA LEU A 681 28.82 22.57 27.19
C LEU A 681 29.23 21.10 27.19
N HIS A 682 29.02 20.41 26.08
CA HIS A 682 29.52 19.06 25.84
C HIS A 682 30.21 19.01 24.48
N ILE A 683 31.53 18.83 24.48
CA ILE A 683 32.32 18.64 23.27
C ILE A 683 32.93 17.25 23.36
N SER A 684 32.63 16.39 22.40
CA SER A 684 33.20 15.04 22.31
C SER A 684 33.80 14.80 20.93
N GLU A 685 34.99 14.23 20.93
CA GLU A 685 35.78 13.96 19.73
C GLU A 685 36.29 12.50 19.72
N GLU A 686 35.93 11.72 20.74
CA GLU A 686 36.34 10.33 20.93
C GLU A 686 35.48 9.39 20.11
N MET A 687 36.09 8.67 19.16
CA MET A 687 35.44 7.64 18.33
C MET A 687 34.81 6.54 19.17
N ASP A 688 33.58 6.14 18.81
CA ASP A 688 32.97 4.94 19.37
C ASP A 688 33.82 3.70 19.05
N GLU A 689 33.65 2.64 19.84
CA GLU A 689 34.48 1.43 19.74
C GLU A 689 34.42 0.78 18.35
N SER A 690 33.28 0.85 17.67
CA SER A 690 33.09 0.32 16.31
C SER A 690 33.93 1.08 15.27
N SER A 691 33.90 2.40 15.30
CA SER A 691 34.64 3.26 14.38
C SER A 691 36.14 3.23 14.65
N ARG A 692 36.53 3.03 15.92
CA ARG A 692 37.94 2.82 16.33
C ARG A 692 38.52 1.52 15.77
N ALA A 693 37.70 0.48 15.57
CA ALA A 693 38.14 -0.80 15.02
C ALA A 693 38.44 -0.75 13.51
N MET A 694 37.73 0.08 12.72
CA MET A 694 38.00 0.26 11.28
C MET A 694 39.29 1.04 11.02
N LEU A 695 39.64 1.98 11.90
CA LEU A 695 40.83 2.80 11.81
C LEU A 695 41.95 2.23 12.68
N HIS A 696 42.38 1.00 12.35
CA HIS A 696 43.54 0.36 12.96
C HIS A 696 44.74 1.32 12.94
N ASP A 697 45.30 1.65 14.12
CA ASP A 697 46.49 2.49 14.37
C ASP A 697 46.35 4.01 14.62
N LEU A 698 45.17 4.54 14.96
CA LEU A 698 45.03 5.98 15.24
C LEU A 698 44.65 6.30 16.69
N ASP A 699 45.66 6.52 17.52
CA ASP A 699 45.54 6.99 18.92
C ASP A 699 45.27 8.51 19.05
N ARG A 700 44.81 9.18 18.00
CA ARG A 700 44.66 10.65 17.99
C ARG A 700 43.30 11.13 17.51
N ILE A 701 42.92 12.31 18.01
CA ILE A 701 41.62 12.92 17.75
C ILE A 701 41.58 13.54 16.35
N LEU A 702 40.59 13.19 15.54
CA LEU A 702 40.43 13.70 14.17
C LEU A 702 39.47 14.89 14.15
N ARG A 703 40.00 16.10 14.41
CA ARG A 703 39.24 17.37 14.39
C ARG A 703 39.09 17.99 13.00
N TYR A 704 39.91 17.56 12.05
CA TYR A 704 40.09 18.20 10.75
C TYR A 704 39.99 17.20 9.60
N VAL A 705 39.45 17.66 8.47
CA VAL A 705 39.39 16.92 7.21
C VAL A 705 39.90 17.81 6.07
N ILE A 706 40.47 17.20 5.03
CA ILE A 706 40.84 17.85 3.76
C ILE A 706 40.00 17.27 2.63
N LEU A 707 39.87 18.01 1.52
CA LEU A 707 39.28 17.48 0.30
C LEU A 707 40.37 16.83 -0.56
N ASP A 708 40.28 15.51 -0.76
CA ASP A 708 41.08 14.73 -1.69
C ASP A 708 40.30 14.54 -3.01
N GLU A 709 40.94 14.82 -4.14
CA GLU A 709 40.30 14.77 -5.46
C GLU A 709 39.81 13.37 -5.87
N GLY A 710 40.41 12.30 -5.33
CA GLY A 710 40.06 10.91 -5.63
C GLY A 710 39.18 10.24 -4.57
N PHE A 711 39.26 10.68 -3.31
CA PHE A 711 38.64 9.99 -2.17
C PHE A 711 37.63 10.85 -1.38
N GLY A 712 37.40 12.11 -1.77
CA GLY A 712 36.48 12.99 -1.07
C GLY A 712 37.07 13.57 0.22
N TYR A 713 36.29 13.72 1.28
CA TYR A 713 36.73 14.40 2.52
C TYR A 713 37.51 13.46 3.44
N VAL A 714 38.83 13.46 3.34
CA VAL A 714 39.68 12.54 4.08
C VAL A 714 40.08 13.17 5.43
N PRO A 715 40.02 12.44 6.55
CA PRO A 715 40.54 12.94 7.82
C PRO A 715 42.03 13.24 7.75
N ILE A 716 42.45 14.30 8.44
CA ILE A 716 43.87 14.63 8.51
C ILE A 716 44.54 13.69 9.50
N PHE A 717 45.36 12.80 8.95
CA PHE A 717 46.11 11.82 9.73
C PHE A 717 47.53 12.26 10.13
N LYS A 718 47.77 13.56 10.27
CA LYS A 718 49.03 14.11 10.80
C LYS A 718 48.73 15.16 11.88
N PRO A 719 49.57 15.30 12.92
CA PRO A 719 49.42 16.38 13.89
C PRO A 719 49.40 17.74 13.20
N MET A 720 48.51 18.62 13.62
CA MET A 720 48.40 19.98 13.10
C MET A 720 49.16 20.97 14.00
N MET A 721 49.79 22.00 13.42
CA MET A 721 50.61 22.94 14.19
C MET A 721 49.84 23.67 15.32
N ASP A 722 48.53 23.88 15.16
CA ASP A 722 47.68 24.60 16.12
C ASP A 722 46.81 23.69 17.00
N GLU A 723 46.97 22.36 16.91
CA GLU A 723 46.17 21.38 17.68
C GLU A 723 46.26 21.59 19.20
N ALA A 724 47.47 21.90 19.70
CA ALA A 724 47.67 22.25 21.12
C ALA A 724 46.98 23.57 21.53
N LYS A 725 46.82 24.53 20.61
CA LYS A 725 46.06 25.76 20.89
C LYS A 725 44.57 25.48 20.95
N ASP A 726 44.07 24.52 20.17
CA ASP A 726 42.67 24.11 20.21
C ASP A 726 42.33 23.49 21.56
N ASP A 727 43.18 22.60 22.07
CA ASP A 727 43.02 22.00 23.41
C ASP A 727 42.95 23.06 24.50
N LEU A 728 43.91 24.00 24.50
CA LEU A 728 43.96 25.08 25.47
C LEU A 728 42.73 25.99 25.39
N ALA A 729 42.28 26.34 24.18
CA ALA A 729 41.11 27.19 23.98
C ALA A 729 39.80 26.48 24.37
N LEU A 730 39.69 25.17 24.10
CA LEU A 730 38.56 24.35 24.52
C LEU A 730 38.50 24.24 26.04
N GLN A 731 39.65 23.97 26.69
CA GLN A 731 39.74 23.95 28.15
C GLN A 731 39.31 25.30 28.75
N ALA A 732 39.81 26.41 28.21
CA ALA A 732 39.44 27.74 28.68
C ALA A 732 37.92 28.00 28.54
N LEU A 733 37.32 27.59 27.42
CA LEU A 733 35.86 27.67 27.23
C LEU A 733 35.11 26.82 28.27
N GLN A 734 35.54 25.58 28.51
CA GLN A 734 34.94 24.68 29.50
C GLN A 734 35.00 25.27 30.92
N GLU A 735 36.14 25.85 31.31
CA GLU A 735 36.31 26.52 32.60
C GLU A 735 35.38 27.72 32.76
N VAL A 736 35.28 28.56 31.72
CA VAL A 736 34.36 29.71 31.69
C VAL A 736 32.90 29.26 31.84
N VAL A 737 32.47 28.22 31.12
CA VAL A 737 31.11 27.68 31.21
C VAL A 737 30.85 27.05 32.59
N ALA A 738 31.81 26.32 33.15
CA ALA A 738 31.69 25.72 34.48
C ALA A 738 31.57 26.80 35.58
N ALA A 739 32.30 27.90 35.46
CA ALA A 739 32.20 29.05 36.35
C ALA A 739 30.80 29.70 36.25
N ARG A 740 30.29 29.91 35.02
CA ARG A 740 28.92 30.43 34.79
C ARG A 740 27.86 29.54 35.41
N ARG A 741 27.91 28.22 35.16
CA ARG A 741 26.99 27.22 35.76
C ARG A 741 26.96 27.31 37.29
N SER A 742 28.13 27.43 37.91
CA SER A 742 28.27 27.52 39.36
C SER A 742 27.72 28.84 39.91
N SER A 743 27.84 29.94 39.17
CA SER A 743 27.29 31.25 39.55
C SER A 743 25.76 31.31 39.45
N THR A 744 25.17 30.74 38.39
CA THR A 744 23.71 30.64 38.22
C THR A 744 23.08 29.76 39.30
N SER A 745 23.74 28.66 39.67
CA SER A 745 23.28 27.78 40.76
C SER A 745 23.37 28.39 42.16
N ARG A 746 24.13 29.48 42.35
CA ARG A 746 24.18 30.25 43.61
C ARG A 746 23.18 31.42 43.65
N ALA A 747 22.67 31.83 42.49
CA ALA A 747 21.72 32.93 42.35
C ALA A 747 20.24 32.49 42.37
N LEU A 748 19.97 31.22 41.99
CA LEU A 748 18.73 30.47 42.25
C LEU A 748 18.72 29.93 43.68
#